data_AF-A0A3N5NFN7-F1
#
_entry.id   AF-A0A3N5NFN7-F1
#
_cell.length_a   1.000
_cell.length_b   1.000
_cell.length_c   1.000
_cell.angle_alpha   90.00
_cell.angle_beta   90.00
_cell.angle_gamma   90.00
#
_symmetry.space_group_name_H-M   'P 1'
#
loop_
_entity.id
_entity.type
_entity.pdbx_description
1 polymer ?
#
loop_
_entity_poly.entity_id
_entity_poly.type
_entity_poly.pdbx_seq_one_letter_code
_entity_poly.pdbx_strand_id
1 'polypeptide(L)'
;MKNEHFYIEREIQSVIDYRSLQHNAARVLRITGGHDRRNMRTISAINSSVRALICFFTIVSLFAIFPDATSAAAKGFAPKPCLDCHKEKSKELSMKFVHAPMAGKECESCHIRHGKFAVLSLKEREETKLCYLCHTKMASEVGKLPNVHTALKQGKCLPCHAPHASDAKGLLRKTGSELCFSCHQQASFMRATRHKPLADGCLICHSAHGSQYKYNLTKDEVELCRTCHDYSAAPFKKAHKSYPVEQAKCMGCHTPHSSTNDKLLRESVHASLDQCGSCHKSQTDPKPFELVTTGSRLCYTCHKKEEGEFRKSYRHLPLEEGKCLSCHDPHASDNPQLTVLGKNDLCLSCHKNMSDLMKVKNLHKPIRDKGCTACHDPHASEYEFYLLKTDKKGICFICHLNAEKALKQPYTHQPFSSLECKNCHDVHGSNYSDMLKVDKTELCYTCHKKEEKKFFKTYVHTPVSKKQCTSCHRSHASDQKNLLTNPMGQLCLNCHGDMAFGAQEAVQHKPFKDNECGACHDPHASDYEGEIIKSTPDLCYVCHKSFEASLAGATTSHVPFEEGKCVACHSPHKSKIKKLLLNRPKELCLSCHEKIVAGTSKTGHLDMEKGDCLSCHKSHVSNNRDLLSAPDPAVCVQCHSADTDRTQNRHMRPLSKISKCLTCHQPHVTEKPGLLRDIKHNPFLKGDCKLCHV
;
A
#
# COMPACT_ATOMS: atom_id res chain seq x y z
N MET A 1 32.36 -19.89 -29.94
CA MET A 1 32.61 -18.43 -29.98
C MET A 1 32.10 -17.90 -28.64
N LYS A 2 32.96 -17.43 -27.72
CA LYS A 2 33.65 -16.12 -27.70
C LYS A 2 32.64 -14.94 -27.63
N ASN A 3 32.65 -14.02 -26.66
CA ASN A 3 33.72 -13.10 -26.17
C ASN A 3 34.14 -12.07 -27.23
N GLU A 4 34.41 -10.77 -26.99
CA GLU A 4 34.17 -9.77 -25.90
C GLU A 4 33.46 -8.52 -26.53
N HIS A 5 33.14 -7.33 -25.98
CA HIS A 5 33.33 -6.52 -24.73
C HIS A 5 31.97 -5.80 -24.40
N PHE A 6 31.64 -5.11 -23.29
CA PHE A 6 32.28 -4.42 -22.14
C PHE A 6 32.54 -2.88 -22.24
N TYR A 7 31.92 -2.13 -21.28
CA TYR A 7 32.22 -0.78 -20.75
C TYR A 7 31.88 0.45 -21.64
N ILE A 8 31.52 1.64 -21.11
CA ILE A 8 32.14 2.47 -20.04
C ILE A 8 31.12 3.06 -19.03
N GLU A 9 31.59 3.44 -17.84
CA GLU A 9 30.84 4.11 -16.74
C GLU A 9 31.11 5.66 -16.71
N ARG A 10 30.72 6.52 -15.75
CA ARG A 10 30.17 6.41 -14.38
C ARG A 10 29.47 7.76 -14.01
N GLU A 11 29.12 7.91 -12.73
CA GLU A 11 28.92 9.15 -11.95
C GLU A 11 27.53 9.85 -11.96
N ILE A 12 27.05 10.44 -10.85
CA ILE A 12 27.07 10.01 -9.42
C ILE A 12 25.99 10.77 -8.61
N GLN A 13 25.51 10.14 -7.53
CA GLN A 13 24.74 10.64 -6.37
C GLN A 13 23.44 11.47 -6.44
N SER A 14 22.53 11.01 -5.57
CA SER A 14 21.75 11.77 -4.58
C SER A 14 20.32 12.26 -4.91
N VAL A 15 19.35 11.46 -4.47
CA VAL A 15 18.15 11.94 -3.78
C VAL A 15 18.02 11.13 -2.48
N ILE A 16 17.88 11.82 -1.34
CA ILE A 16 17.74 11.20 -0.01
C ILE A 16 16.26 11.21 0.43
N ASP A 17 15.90 10.23 1.25
CA ASP A 17 14.54 10.02 1.79
C ASP A 17 13.92 11.24 2.48
N TYR A 18 12.59 11.34 2.40
CA TYR A 18 11.78 12.35 3.07
C TYR A 18 10.63 11.71 3.87
N ARG A 19 10.98 10.88 4.87
CA ARG A 19 10.02 10.27 5.81
C ARG A 19 10.56 10.06 7.24
N SER A 20 10.50 11.09 8.09
CA SER A 20 10.51 10.92 9.56
C SER A 20 10.00 12.17 10.30
N LEU A 21 9.67 11.97 11.59
CA LEU A 21 9.43 12.98 12.63
C LEU A 21 8.04 13.66 12.69
N GLN A 22 7.06 12.90 13.15
CA GLN A 22 6.06 13.38 14.12
C GLN A 22 5.94 12.39 15.27
N HIS A 23 6.31 12.79 16.51
CA HIS A 23 5.57 12.56 17.76
C HIS A 23 6.39 12.95 19.02
N ASN A 24 5.66 13.29 20.08
CA ASN A 24 6.11 13.51 21.47
C ASN A 24 6.96 14.78 21.71
N ALA A 25 6.97 15.37 22.92
CA ALA A 25 6.34 14.98 24.20
C ALA A 25 5.47 16.11 24.80
N ALA A 26 4.85 15.89 25.97
CA ALA A 26 3.92 16.83 26.58
C ALA A 26 4.09 16.97 28.11
N ARG A 27 3.77 18.17 28.62
CA ARG A 27 3.24 18.48 29.97
C ARG A 27 4.17 18.32 31.18
N VAL A 28 4.24 19.35 32.04
CA VAL A 28 4.21 19.24 33.52
C VAL A 28 3.99 20.61 34.21
N LEU A 29 2.96 20.68 35.08
CA LEU A 29 2.72 21.59 36.24
C LEU A 29 2.86 23.14 36.10
N ARG A 30 2.29 24.01 36.97
CA ARG A 30 1.06 24.05 37.84
C ARG A 30 1.03 25.44 38.54
N ILE A 31 -0.14 25.99 38.93
CA ILE A 31 -0.47 26.71 40.21
C ILE A 31 -1.53 27.85 40.04
N THR A 32 -2.66 27.73 40.78
CA THR A 32 -3.71 28.71 41.23
C THR A 32 -4.22 29.88 40.33
N GLY A 33 -5.47 30.35 40.44
CA GLY A 33 -6.64 29.92 41.26
C GLY A 33 -7.68 31.05 41.51
N GLY A 34 -8.96 30.71 41.77
CA GLY A 34 -10.09 31.63 42.07
C GLY A 34 -10.91 32.08 40.83
N HIS A 35 -12.25 32.17 40.77
CA HIS A 35 -13.37 32.55 41.68
C HIS A 35 -13.54 34.08 41.91
N ASP A 36 -14.75 34.69 41.86
CA ASP A 36 -16.09 34.19 41.45
C ASP A 36 -17.03 35.29 40.87
N ARG A 37 -18.12 34.82 40.25
CA ARG A 37 -19.42 35.39 39.80
C ARG A 37 -19.98 36.77 40.25
N ARG A 38 -20.67 37.38 39.24
CA ARG A 38 -22.07 37.92 39.19
C ARG A 38 -22.47 39.34 39.67
N ASN A 39 -22.96 40.09 38.66
CA ASN A 39 -24.27 40.76 38.56
C ASN A 39 -24.59 42.10 39.28
N MET A 40 -25.57 42.80 38.66
CA MET A 40 -26.51 43.81 39.21
C MET A 40 -25.95 45.24 39.47
N ARG A 41 -26.70 46.33 39.23
CA ARG A 41 -27.95 46.55 38.42
C ARG A 41 -28.24 48.07 38.31
N THR A 42 -28.60 48.59 37.12
CA THR A 42 -29.44 49.82 36.91
C THR A 42 -28.93 51.17 37.50
N ILE A 43 -29.39 52.40 37.18
CA ILE A 43 -30.49 52.92 36.33
C ILE A 43 -30.12 54.34 35.78
N SER A 44 -30.89 54.87 34.82
CA SER A 44 -30.94 56.30 34.40
C SER A 44 -29.85 56.85 33.45
N ALA A 45 -30.12 57.76 32.49
CA ALA A 45 -31.33 57.99 31.67
C ALA A 45 -31.02 58.87 30.43
N ILE A 46 -31.71 58.60 29.31
CA ILE A 46 -32.31 59.58 28.37
C ILE A 46 -31.41 60.70 27.79
N ASN A 47 -31.02 60.50 26.51
CA ASN A 47 -31.14 61.43 25.37
C ASN A 47 -30.41 62.81 25.36
N SER A 48 -30.08 63.40 24.21
CA SER A 48 -30.08 62.91 22.81
C SER A 48 -29.21 63.82 21.90
N SER A 49 -29.04 63.38 20.66
CA SER A 49 -28.79 64.23 19.47
C SER A 49 -27.35 64.71 19.22
N VAL A 50 -26.89 64.45 17.98
CA VAL A 50 -25.73 65.04 17.29
C VAL A 50 -24.33 64.83 17.93
N ARG A 51 -23.88 63.57 17.97
CA ARG A 51 -22.44 63.21 17.88
C ARG A 51 -22.18 62.46 16.57
N ALA A 52 -21.88 63.20 15.49
CA ALA A 52 -21.51 62.63 14.18
C ALA A 52 -20.67 63.55 13.28
N LEU A 53 -20.61 64.86 13.56
CA LEU A 53 -19.67 65.81 12.95
C LEU A 53 -18.85 66.49 14.06
N ILE A 54 -17.74 67.14 13.69
CA ILE A 54 -16.79 67.82 14.60
C ILE A 54 -15.99 66.86 15.51
N CYS A 55 -15.34 65.87 14.89
CA CYS A 55 -14.05 65.35 15.36
C CYS A 55 -12.95 65.70 14.33
N PHE A 56 -12.97 66.94 13.83
CA PHE A 56 -12.09 67.45 12.77
C PHE A 56 -11.42 68.71 13.30
N PHE A 57 -10.08 68.74 13.31
CA PHE A 57 -9.22 69.76 13.94
C PHE A 57 -9.43 69.98 15.45
N THR A 58 -8.57 69.37 16.29
CA THR A 58 -7.79 70.02 17.39
C THR A 58 -7.19 68.99 18.37
N ILE A 59 -6.45 68.00 17.85
CA ILE A 59 -5.43 67.30 18.66
C ILE A 59 -4.10 67.42 17.91
N VAL A 60 -3.55 68.64 17.99
CA VAL A 60 -2.20 69.00 17.53
C VAL A 60 -1.56 69.75 18.70
N SER A 61 -0.30 69.45 18.98
CA SER A 61 0.50 69.83 20.18
C SER A 61 0.46 68.81 21.32
N LEU A 62 1.61 68.66 21.99
CA LEU A 62 1.83 67.86 23.21
C LEU A 62 1.58 66.34 23.08
N PHE A 63 2.50 65.65 22.40
CA PHE A 63 3.54 64.88 23.11
C PHE A 63 4.66 64.47 22.13
N ALA A 64 5.85 65.02 22.35
CA ALA A 64 7.07 64.62 21.65
C ALA A 64 8.19 64.53 22.69
N ILE A 65 8.95 63.43 22.69
CA ILE A 65 10.35 63.28 23.14
C ILE A 65 10.71 61.77 23.19
N PHE A 66 11.91 61.43 22.66
CA PHE A 66 12.62 60.13 22.74
C PHE A 66 12.06 58.91 21.97
N PRO A 67 12.94 57.98 21.51
CA PRO A 67 13.10 57.86 20.05
C PRO A 67 13.08 56.41 19.49
N ASP A 68 13.70 56.28 18.31
CA ASP A 68 14.20 55.10 17.61
C ASP A 68 13.34 54.40 16.53
N ALA A 69 14.09 53.95 15.52
CA ALA A 69 13.79 52.92 14.54
C ALA A 69 12.37 52.83 13.95
N THR A 70 12.12 53.50 12.82
CA THR A 70 11.52 52.81 11.65
C THR A 70 11.82 53.50 10.31
N SER A 71 12.91 53.08 9.66
CA SER A 71 13.12 53.28 8.22
C SER A 71 12.24 52.32 7.40
N ALA A 72 10.93 52.35 7.64
CA ALA A 72 9.92 51.52 6.99
C ALA A 72 9.48 52.09 5.64
N ALA A 73 10.42 52.29 4.72
CA ALA A 73 10.08 52.43 3.30
C ALA A 73 9.34 51.16 2.86
N ALA A 74 8.05 51.30 2.56
CA ALA A 74 7.17 50.17 2.27
C ALA A 74 7.63 49.46 0.98
N LYS A 75 8.41 48.36 1.14
CA LYS A 75 8.90 47.50 0.05
C LYS A 75 7.77 46.64 -0.54
N GLY A 76 6.73 47.30 -1.06
CA GLY A 76 5.77 46.68 -1.95
C GLY A 76 6.48 46.21 -3.22
N PHE A 77 6.38 44.92 -3.53
CA PHE A 77 6.89 44.38 -4.79
C PHE A 77 6.11 45.00 -5.95
N ALA A 78 6.74 45.86 -6.75
CA ALA A 78 6.17 46.33 -8.01
C ALA A 78 5.87 45.11 -8.91
N PRO A 79 4.60 44.90 -9.32
CA PRO A 79 4.21 43.68 -10.01
C PRO A 79 4.76 43.65 -11.44
N LYS A 80 5.76 42.81 -11.69
CA LYS A 80 6.27 42.58 -13.06
C LYS A 80 5.14 42.09 -14.00
N PRO A 81 5.15 42.46 -15.29
CA PRO A 81 4.30 41.85 -16.31
C PRO A 81 4.45 40.33 -16.35
N CYS A 82 3.36 39.61 -16.63
CA CYS A 82 3.35 38.14 -16.56
C CYS A 82 4.31 37.48 -17.56
N LEU A 83 4.43 38.04 -18.77
CA LEU A 83 5.24 37.48 -19.86
C LEU A 83 6.75 37.66 -19.68
N ASP A 84 7.21 38.56 -18.80
CA ASP A 84 8.63 38.72 -18.43
C ASP A 84 9.20 37.42 -17.82
N CYS A 85 8.36 36.73 -17.05
CA CYS A 85 8.66 35.42 -16.45
C CYS A 85 8.14 34.28 -17.33
N HIS A 86 6.91 34.38 -17.84
CA HIS A 86 6.28 33.37 -18.72
C HIS A 86 6.70 33.52 -20.19
N LYS A 87 8.01 33.59 -20.45
CA LYS A 87 8.57 33.82 -21.80
C LYS A 87 8.16 32.77 -22.82
N GLU A 88 7.99 31.51 -22.41
CA GLU A 88 7.48 30.45 -23.29
C GLU A 88 6.04 30.70 -23.77
N LYS A 89 5.26 31.52 -23.06
CA LYS A 89 3.89 31.90 -23.45
C LYS A 89 3.81 33.13 -24.34
N SER A 90 4.87 33.93 -24.48
CA SER A 90 4.85 35.02 -25.47
C SER A 90 4.84 34.48 -26.91
N LYS A 91 5.40 33.28 -27.15
CA LYS A 91 5.36 32.58 -28.45
C LYS A 91 3.93 32.31 -28.94
N GLU A 92 2.98 32.12 -28.03
CA GLU A 92 1.57 31.87 -28.37
C GLU A 92 0.90 33.13 -28.99
N LEU A 93 1.45 34.34 -28.77
CA LEU A 93 0.99 35.57 -29.43
C LEU A 93 1.28 35.62 -30.93
N SER A 94 2.15 34.75 -31.44
CA SER A 94 2.53 34.67 -32.87
C SER A 94 1.73 33.63 -33.67
N MET A 95 0.79 32.92 -33.02
CA MET A 95 -0.05 31.90 -33.69
C MET A 95 -1.23 32.56 -34.42
N LYS A 96 -1.78 31.86 -35.43
CA LYS A 96 -2.75 32.43 -36.37
C LYS A 96 -4.06 32.94 -35.75
N PHE A 97 -4.50 32.34 -34.65
CA PHE A 97 -5.68 32.78 -33.88
C PHE A 97 -5.29 32.92 -32.41
N VAL A 98 -5.20 34.17 -31.93
CA VAL A 98 -4.97 34.49 -30.51
C VAL A 98 -6.30 34.83 -29.84
N HIS A 99 -6.52 34.34 -28.63
CA HIS A 99 -7.71 34.62 -27.84
C HIS A 99 -7.65 36.05 -27.28
N ALA A 100 -8.78 36.77 -27.24
CA ALA A 100 -8.79 38.21 -26.94
C ALA A 100 -8.09 38.60 -25.62
N PRO A 101 -8.29 37.91 -24.47
CA PRO A 101 -7.56 38.25 -23.24
C PRO A 101 -6.05 38.03 -23.36
N MET A 102 -5.61 37.04 -24.14
CA MET A 102 -4.19 36.79 -24.40
C MET A 102 -3.59 37.87 -25.30
N ALA A 103 -4.31 38.28 -26.35
CA ALA A 103 -3.90 39.37 -27.24
C ALA A 103 -3.78 40.72 -26.50
N GLY A 104 -4.73 41.02 -25.61
CA GLY A 104 -4.68 42.17 -24.70
C GLY A 104 -3.65 42.04 -23.56
N LYS A 105 -2.99 40.88 -23.41
CA LYS A 105 -2.08 40.51 -22.31
C LYS A 105 -2.76 40.53 -20.92
N GLU A 106 -4.08 40.45 -20.88
CA GLU A 106 -4.94 40.40 -19.70
C GLU A 106 -4.87 39.03 -18.98
N CYS A 107 -3.67 38.57 -18.63
CA CYS A 107 -3.46 37.25 -18.04
C CYS A 107 -4.31 37.05 -16.77
N GLU A 108 -4.48 38.14 -16.00
CA GLU A 108 -5.26 38.17 -14.76
C GLU A 108 -6.79 38.14 -14.99
N SER A 109 -7.28 38.16 -16.24
CA SER A 109 -8.71 37.90 -16.55
C SER A 109 -9.11 36.44 -16.27
N CYS A 110 -8.17 35.49 -16.40
CA CYS A 110 -8.39 34.08 -16.05
C CYS A 110 -7.48 33.56 -14.92
N HIS A 111 -6.23 34.04 -14.83
CA HIS A 111 -5.27 33.61 -13.82
C HIS A 111 -5.34 34.43 -12.53
N ILE A 112 -4.88 33.84 -11.43
CA ILE A 112 -4.50 34.58 -10.22
C ILE A 112 -2.98 34.76 -10.24
N ARG A 113 -2.50 35.98 -9.98
CA ARG A 113 -1.07 36.29 -9.87
C ARG A 113 -0.41 35.44 -8.78
N HIS A 114 0.54 34.60 -9.18
CA HIS A 114 1.36 33.81 -8.27
C HIS A 114 2.72 34.49 -8.00
N GLY A 115 3.30 34.23 -6.85
CA GLY A 115 4.63 34.72 -6.46
C GLY A 115 5.76 33.77 -6.88
N LYS A 116 6.72 33.54 -5.97
CA LYS A 116 7.91 32.71 -6.16
C LYS A 116 7.63 31.25 -6.57
N PHE A 117 6.44 30.73 -6.30
CA PHE A 117 6.04 29.36 -6.63
C PHE A 117 5.23 29.33 -7.94
N ALA A 118 5.69 28.55 -8.92
CA ALA A 118 5.04 28.38 -10.21
C ALA A 118 3.87 27.38 -10.14
N VAL A 119 2.77 27.79 -9.50
CA VAL A 119 1.53 26.99 -9.40
C VAL A 119 0.46 27.59 -10.30
N LEU A 120 -0.15 26.76 -11.16
CA LEU A 120 -1.28 27.16 -11.99
C LEU A 120 -2.46 27.56 -11.11
N SER A 121 -2.64 28.88 -10.95
CA SER A 121 -3.71 29.48 -10.17
C SER A 121 -4.69 30.18 -11.11
N LEU A 122 -5.97 29.88 -10.97
CA LEU A 122 -7.07 30.38 -11.81
C LEU A 122 -8.13 31.05 -10.93
N LYS A 123 -8.80 32.08 -11.46
CA LYS A 123 -9.86 32.84 -10.75
C LYS A 123 -11.02 31.97 -10.28
N GLU A 124 -11.30 30.92 -11.05
CA GLU A 124 -12.22 29.83 -10.72
C GLU A 124 -11.50 28.52 -11.05
N ARG A 125 -11.68 27.51 -10.18
CA ARG A 125 -11.05 26.18 -10.28
C ARG A 125 -11.84 25.24 -11.18
N GLU A 126 -13.14 25.43 -11.32
CA GLU A 126 -13.96 24.68 -12.26
C GLU A 126 -13.85 25.25 -13.68
N GLU A 127 -13.29 24.43 -14.58
CA GLU A 127 -12.97 24.77 -15.96
C GLU A 127 -14.16 25.35 -16.76
N THR A 128 -15.36 24.77 -16.63
CA THR A 128 -16.59 25.29 -17.25
C THR A 128 -16.97 26.68 -16.75
N LYS A 129 -17.03 26.86 -15.42
CA LYS A 129 -17.40 28.15 -14.82
C LYS A 129 -16.42 29.26 -15.20
N LEU A 130 -15.12 28.98 -15.17
CA LEU A 130 -14.08 29.93 -15.58
C LEU A 130 -14.31 30.44 -17.02
N CYS A 131 -14.63 29.53 -17.96
CA CYS A 131 -14.92 29.91 -19.34
C CYS A 131 -16.25 30.70 -19.45
N TYR A 132 -17.27 30.29 -18.71
CA TYR A 132 -18.60 30.89 -18.75
C TYR A 132 -18.71 32.27 -18.08
N LEU A 133 -17.68 32.75 -17.37
CA LEU A 133 -17.56 34.15 -16.96
C LEU A 133 -17.64 35.12 -18.15
N CYS A 134 -17.13 34.70 -19.32
CA CYS A 134 -17.15 35.50 -20.55
C CYS A 134 -18.00 34.85 -21.66
N HIS A 135 -17.98 33.52 -21.78
CA HIS A 135 -18.76 32.78 -22.80
C HIS A 135 -20.22 32.53 -22.36
N THR A 136 -20.88 33.56 -21.83
CA THR A 136 -22.23 33.51 -21.24
C THR A 136 -23.29 32.96 -22.20
N LYS A 137 -23.24 33.34 -23.48
CA LYS A 137 -24.14 32.81 -24.52
C LYS A 137 -24.07 31.28 -24.61
N MET A 138 -22.86 30.71 -24.63
CA MET A 138 -22.66 29.25 -24.66
C MET A 138 -23.21 28.57 -23.40
N ALA A 139 -23.03 29.18 -22.23
CA ALA A 139 -23.61 28.70 -20.98
C ALA A 139 -25.15 28.67 -21.02
N SER A 140 -25.76 29.71 -21.59
CA SER A 140 -27.21 29.87 -21.67
C SER A 140 -27.92 29.00 -22.72
N GLU A 141 -27.20 28.63 -23.79
CA GLU A 141 -27.74 27.89 -24.94
C GLU A 141 -27.35 26.40 -24.91
N VAL A 142 -26.04 26.09 -24.92
CA VAL A 142 -25.55 24.71 -25.02
C VAL A 142 -25.90 23.90 -23.78
N GLY A 143 -25.82 24.51 -22.60
CA GLY A 143 -26.14 23.86 -21.32
C GLY A 143 -27.60 23.41 -21.17
N LYS A 144 -28.50 23.84 -22.06
CA LYS A 144 -29.94 23.50 -22.05
C LYS A 144 -30.35 22.49 -23.12
N LEU A 145 -29.42 22.03 -23.96
CA LEU A 145 -29.72 21.03 -24.99
C LEU A 145 -29.93 19.65 -24.36
N PRO A 146 -30.90 18.83 -24.82
CA PRO A 146 -31.11 17.48 -24.28
C PRO A 146 -29.92 16.56 -24.58
N ASN A 147 -29.25 16.76 -25.72
CA ASN A 147 -28.09 15.97 -26.14
C ASN A 147 -26.83 16.84 -26.17
N VAL A 148 -26.24 17.10 -25.00
CA VAL A 148 -24.88 17.69 -24.85
C VAL A 148 -23.81 16.60 -24.93
N HIS A 149 -22.68 16.92 -25.59
CA HIS A 149 -21.51 16.04 -25.71
C HIS A 149 -20.90 15.68 -24.35
N THR A 150 -20.41 14.45 -24.20
CA THR A 150 -19.94 13.90 -22.91
C THR A 150 -18.84 14.73 -22.26
N ALA A 151 -17.91 15.31 -23.04
CA ALA A 151 -16.87 16.19 -22.52
C ALA A 151 -17.44 17.45 -21.84
N LEU A 152 -18.46 18.08 -22.43
CA LEU A 152 -19.10 19.26 -21.83
C LEU A 152 -20.00 18.88 -20.64
N LYS A 153 -20.63 17.69 -20.66
CA LYS A 153 -21.30 17.12 -19.47
C LYS A 153 -20.34 16.86 -18.30
N GLN A 154 -19.04 16.71 -18.57
CA GLN A 154 -17.97 16.60 -17.57
C GLN A 154 -17.30 17.95 -17.23
N GLY A 155 -17.83 19.07 -17.76
CA GLY A 155 -17.27 20.40 -17.54
C GLY A 155 -15.95 20.67 -18.28
N LYS A 156 -15.68 19.96 -19.39
CA LYS A 156 -14.40 19.99 -20.10
C LYS A 156 -14.47 20.68 -21.47
N CYS A 157 -13.62 21.69 -21.63
CA CYS A 157 -13.44 22.51 -22.83
C CYS A 157 -11.97 22.45 -23.32
N LEU A 158 -11.01 22.40 -22.38
CA LEU A 158 -9.57 22.39 -22.64
C LEU A 158 -9.02 21.15 -23.38
N PRO A 159 -9.68 19.97 -23.44
CA PRO A 159 -9.27 18.90 -24.34
C PRO A 159 -9.42 19.28 -25.82
N CYS A 160 -10.42 20.09 -26.15
CA CYS A 160 -10.70 20.52 -27.53
C CYS A 160 -10.06 21.87 -27.87
N HIS A 161 -10.07 22.82 -26.91
CA HIS A 161 -9.60 24.19 -27.13
C HIS A 161 -8.26 24.49 -26.45
N ALA A 162 -7.49 25.39 -27.07
CA ALA A 162 -6.32 26.03 -26.51
C ALA A 162 -6.71 27.45 -26.05
N PRO A 163 -6.72 27.75 -24.73
CA PRO A 163 -7.37 28.95 -24.19
C PRO A 163 -6.61 30.27 -24.44
N HIS A 164 -5.40 30.19 -24.99
CA HIS A 164 -4.54 31.35 -25.28
C HIS A 164 -4.45 31.64 -26.77
N ALA A 165 -4.06 30.66 -27.57
CA ALA A 165 -3.95 30.77 -29.02
C ALA A 165 -3.89 29.38 -29.70
N SER A 166 -4.14 29.33 -31.01
CA SER A 166 -3.91 28.16 -31.86
C SER A 166 -3.79 28.58 -33.34
N ASP A 167 -3.22 27.73 -34.19
CA ASP A 167 -3.26 27.91 -35.64
C ASP A 167 -4.55 27.37 -36.28
N ALA A 168 -5.37 26.63 -35.53
CA ALA A 168 -6.69 26.17 -35.95
C ALA A 168 -7.80 27.16 -35.57
N LYS A 169 -8.68 27.46 -36.54
CA LYS A 169 -9.83 28.37 -36.38
C LYS A 169 -10.72 27.91 -35.22
N GLY A 170 -11.18 28.84 -34.39
CA GLY A 170 -11.96 28.54 -33.18
C GLY A 170 -11.11 28.09 -31.99
N LEU A 171 -9.80 28.39 -32.00
CA LEU A 171 -8.85 28.05 -30.93
C LEU A 171 -8.78 26.53 -30.66
N LEU A 172 -8.99 25.70 -31.69
CA LEU A 172 -8.99 24.23 -31.54
C LEU A 172 -7.55 23.70 -31.41
N ARG A 173 -7.34 22.60 -30.69
CA ARG A 173 -6.00 21.97 -30.55
C ARG A 173 -5.51 21.25 -31.81
N LYS A 174 -6.43 20.90 -32.71
CA LYS A 174 -6.20 20.21 -33.98
C LYS A 174 -7.25 20.66 -34.99
N THR A 175 -6.99 20.44 -36.27
CA THR A 175 -7.90 20.70 -37.38
C THR A 175 -8.75 19.47 -37.74
N GLY A 176 -9.99 19.69 -38.20
CA GLY A 176 -10.86 18.64 -38.74
C GLY A 176 -11.12 17.46 -37.79
N SER A 177 -11.33 16.28 -38.37
CA SER A 177 -11.67 15.05 -37.65
C SER A 177 -10.57 14.56 -36.68
N GLU A 178 -9.32 14.99 -36.87
CA GLU A 178 -8.19 14.65 -35.97
C GLU A 178 -8.37 15.20 -34.55
N LEU A 179 -9.18 16.25 -34.38
CA LEU A 179 -9.62 16.69 -33.06
C LEU A 179 -10.50 15.63 -32.40
N CYS A 180 -11.52 15.13 -33.11
CA CYS A 180 -12.42 14.07 -32.62
C CYS A 180 -11.64 12.77 -32.32
N PHE A 181 -10.70 12.39 -33.18
CA PHE A 181 -9.86 11.19 -32.99
C PHE A 181 -8.85 11.31 -31.84
N SER A 182 -8.77 12.47 -31.16
CA SER A 182 -8.02 12.60 -29.90
C SER A 182 -8.75 11.98 -28.70
N CYS A 183 -10.02 11.58 -28.86
CA CYS A 183 -10.78 10.82 -27.86
C CYS A 183 -11.57 9.63 -28.47
N HIS A 184 -11.99 9.72 -29.74
CA HIS A 184 -12.72 8.66 -30.43
C HIS A 184 -11.76 7.73 -31.19
N GLN A 185 -11.95 6.41 -31.10
CA GLN A 185 -11.09 5.44 -31.76
C GLN A 185 -11.26 5.47 -33.29
N GLN A 186 -10.32 6.08 -34.00
CA GLN A 186 -10.34 6.29 -35.46
C GLN A 186 -10.63 5.01 -36.27
N ALA A 187 -10.08 3.86 -35.85
CA ALA A 187 -10.29 2.57 -36.51
C ALA A 187 -11.77 2.18 -36.67
N SER A 188 -12.63 2.57 -35.73
CA SER A 188 -14.08 2.28 -35.78
C SER A 188 -14.83 3.04 -36.88
N PHE A 189 -14.21 4.09 -37.42
CA PHE A 189 -14.74 4.92 -38.52
C PHE A 189 -14.05 4.60 -39.87
N MET A 190 -13.00 3.76 -39.86
CA MET A 190 -12.14 3.52 -41.02
C MET A 190 -12.18 2.05 -41.49
N ARG A 191 -13.32 1.37 -41.29
CA ARG A 191 -13.55 0.00 -41.78
C ARG A 191 -13.56 -0.04 -43.32
N ALA A 192 -13.67 -1.24 -43.90
CA ALA A 192 -13.54 -1.47 -45.35
C ALA A 192 -14.56 -0.64 -46.17
N THR A 193 -15.84 -0.75 -45.84
CA THR A 193 -16.92 0.03 -46.46
C THR A 193 -17.07 1.35 -45.71
N ARG A 194 -16.52 2.45 -46.24
CA ARG A 194 -16.68 3.80 -45.64
C ARG A 194 -17.84 4.56 -46.27
N HIS A 195 -18.60 5.27 -45.44
CA HIS A 195 -19.65 6.17 -45.92
C HIS A 195 -19.03 7.46 -46.47
N LYS A 196 -19.38 7.82 -47.71
CA LYS A 196 -18.71 8.92 -48.45
C LYS A 196 -18.61 10.26 -47.69
N PRO A 197 -19.65 10.76 -47.00
CA PRO A 197 -19.58 12.03 -46.27
C PRO A 197 -18.56 12.07 -45.12
N LEU A 198 -18.03 10.92 -44.67
CA LEU A 198 -16.96 10.91 -43.67
C LEU A 198 -15.69 11.64 -44.16
N ALA A 199 -15.49 11.72 -45.49
CA ALA A 199 -14.35 12.42 -46.09
C ALA A 199 -14.37 13.94 -45.85
N ASP A 200 -15.54 14.58 -45.90
CA ASP A 200 -15.67 16.03 -45.72
C ASP A 200 -15.82 16.43 -44.24
N GLY A 201 -15.89 15.43 -43.35
CA GLY A 201 -15.63 15.55 -41.91
C GLY A 201 -16.84 15.32 -41.00
N CYS A 202 -16.58 15.02 -39.72
CA CYS A 202 -17.61 14.64 -38.75
C CYS A 202 -18.74 15.68 -38.56
N LEU A 203 -18.47 16.96 -38.84
CA LEU A 203 -19.38 18.08 -38.55
C LEU A 203 -20.48 18.32 -39.59
N ILE A 204 -20.51 17.56 -40.69
CA ILE A 204 -21.68 17.51 -41.59
C ILE A 204 -22.89 16.95 -40.82
N CYS A 205 -22.66 15.84 -40.10
CA CYS A 205 -23.69 15.07 -39.43
C CYS A 205 -23.81 15.38 -37.93
N HIS A 206 -22.74 15.81 -37.26
CA HIS A 206 -22.71 16.02 -35.80
C HIS A 206 -22.42 17.46 -35.38
N SER A 207 -23.12 17.93 -34.36
CA SER A 207 -22.74 19.11 -33.58
C SER A 207 -21.71 18.74 -32.51
N ALA A 208 -20.53 19.38 -32.55
CA ALA A 208 -19.42 19.11 -31.63
C ALA A 208 -19.78 19.32 -30.15
N HIS A 209 -20.67 20.28 -29.84
CA HIS A 209 -21.04 20.62 -28.48
C HIS A 209 -22.33 19.93 -28.01
N GLY A 210 -23.30 19.77 -28.90
CA GLY A 210 -24.61 19.21 -28.60
C GLY A 210 -25.71 19.65 -29.55
N SER A 211 -26.85 18.98 -29.53
CA SER A 211 -28.04 19.37 -30.30
C SER A 211 -29.35 18.93 -29.62
N GLN A 212 -30.48 19.19 -30.28
CA GLN A 212 -31.77 18.63 -29.86
C GLN A 212 -31.87 17.11 -30.11
N TYR A 213 -31.09 16.58 -31.06
CA TYR A 213 -31.22 15.22 -31.58
C TYR A 213 -30.25 14.25 -30.90
N LYS A 214 -30.64 12.96 -30.86
CA LYS A 214 -29.82 11.89 -30.27
C LYS A 214 -28.46 11.81 -30.96
N TYR A 215 -27.41 11.42 -30.24
CA TYR A 215 -26.02 11.33 -30.74
C TYR A 215 -25.46 12.67 -31.28
N ASN A 216 -26.03 13.79 -30.82
CA ASN A 216 -25.69 15.15 -31.22
C ASN A 216 -25.81 15.40 -32.74
N LEU A 217 -26.73 14.71 -33.43
CA LEU A 217 -26.92 14.91 -34.88
C LEU A 217 -27.37 16.35 -35.20
N THR A 218 -27.04 16.85 -36.39
CA THR A 218 -27.41 18.20 -36.86
C THR A 218 -28.90 18.34 -37.20
N LYS A 219 -29.57 17.21 -37.51
CA LYS A 219 -31.01 17.07 -37.80
C LYS A 219 -31.52 15.76 -37.18
N ASP A 220 -32.82 15.47 -37.33
CA ASP A 220 -33.34 14.12 -37.06
C ASP A 220 -32.68 13.08 -37.98
N GLU A 221 -32.61 11.82 -37.54
CA GLU A 221 -32.01 10.70 -38.26
C GLU A 221 -32.53 10.56 -39.71
N VAL A 222 -33.86 10.56 -39.89
CA VAL A 222 -34.46 10.30 -41.21
C VAL A 222 -34.36 11.53 -42.11
N GLU A 223 -34.46 12.73 -41.54
CA GLU A 223 -34.30 13.98 -42.26
C GLU A 223 -32.83 14.23 -42.68
N LEU A 224 -31.87 13.90 -41.81
CA LEU A 224 -30.44 14.07 -42.05
C LEU A 224 -29.99 13.22 -43.23
N CYS A 225 -30.32 11.93 -43.21
CA CYS A 225 -30.01 11.01 -44.31
C CYS A 225 -30.69 11.46 -45.62
N ARG A 226 -31.91 12.02 -45.56
CA ARG A 226 -32.62 12.53 -46.74
C ARG A 226 -31.96 13.74 -47.38
N THR A 227 -31.03 14.42 -46.72
CA THR A 227 -30.25 15.51 -47.36
C THR A 227 -29.30 15.01 -48.47
N CYS A 228 -28.96 13.71 -48.47
CA CYS A 228 -28.08 13.07 -49.46
C CYS A 228 -28.71 11.85 -50.15
N HIS A 229 -29.75 11.24 -49.58
CA HIS A 229 -30.40 10.04 -50.11
C HIS A 229 -31.84 10.32 -50.58
N ASP A 230 -32.11 10.05 -51.85
CA ASP A 230 -33.48 10.02 -52.37
C ASP A 230 -34.13 8.65 -52.10
N TYR A 231 -35.09 8.64 -51.17
CA TYR A 231 -35.87 7.45 -50.83
C TYR A 231 -36.96 7.11 -51.87
N SER A 232 -37.31 8.04 -52.75
CA SER A 232 -38.33 7.81 -53.79
C SER A 232 -37.78 6.96 -54.94
N ALA A 233 -36.47 7.01 -55.17
CA ALA A 233 -35.75 6.37 -56.26
C ALA A 233 -35.96 4.85 -56.34
N ALA A 234 -36.15 4.34 -57.56
CA ALA A 234 -36.33 2.91 -57.81
C ALA A 234 -35.16 2.02 -57.30
N PRO A 235 -33.87 2.42 -57.39
CA PRO A 235 -32.76 1.66 -56.78
C PRO A 235 -32.87 1.53 -55.26
N PHE A 236 -33.31 2.58 -54.55
CA PHE A 236 -33.49 2.54 -53.09
C PHE A 236 -34.60 1.54 -52.70
N LYS A 237 -35.75 1.61 -53.38
CA LYS A 237 -36.86 0.68 -53.15
C LYS A 237 -36.47 -0.77 -53.48
N LYS A 238 -35.78 -0.99 -54.61
CA LYS A 238 -35.29 -2.33 -55.01
C LYS A 238 -34.27 -2.90 -54.01
N ALA A 239 -33.39 -2.07 -53.44
CA ALA A 239 -32.43 -2.50 -52.43
C ALA A 239 -33.11 -3.02 -51.15
N HIS A 240 -34.23 -2.41 -50.76
CA HIS A 240 -35.02 -2.76 -49.57
C HIS A 240 -36.24 -3.64 -49.88
N LYS A 241 -36.17 -4.45 -50.95
CA LYS A 241 -37.22 -5.42 -51.35
C LYS A 241 -38.63 -4.79 -51.50
N SER A 242 -38.70 -3.48 -51.79
CA SER A 242 -39.92 -2.66 -51.86
C SER A 242 -40.72 -2.52 -50.54
N TYR A 243 -40.14 -2.82 -49.37
CA TYR A 243 -40.75 -2.46 -48.08
C TYR A 243 -40.62 -0.95 -47.81
N PRO A 244 -41.59 -0.32 -47.11
CA PRO A 244 -41.63 1.13 -46.89
C PRO A 244 -40.69 1.58 -45.75
N VAL A 245 -39.39 1.36 -45.95
CA VAL A 245 -38.34 1.67 -44.94
C VAL A 245 -37.97 3.14 -44.87
N GLU A 246 -38.50 4.00 -45.75
CA GLU A 246 -38.18 5.44 -45.81
C GLU A 246 -38.68 6.26 -44.61
N GLN A 247 -39.49 5.65 -43.74
CA GLN A 247 -39.94 6.19 -42.45
C GLN A 247 -39.31 5.44 -41.26
N ALA A 248 -38.50 4.42 -41.52
CA ALA A 248 -37.82 3.62 -40.50
C ALA A 248 -36.46 4.22 -40.12
N LYS A 249 -35.92 3.80 -38.97
CA LYS A 249 -34.61 4.26 -38.48
C LYS A 249 -33.49 3.55 -39.21
N CYS A 250 -32.85 4.25 -40.14
CA CYS A 250 -31.74 3.77 -40.95
C CYS A 250 -30.60 3.18 -40.09
N MET A 251 -30.30 3.81 -38.95
CA MET A 251 -29.29 3.36 -37.99
C MET A 251 -29.69 2.10 -37.22
N GLY A 252 -30.91 1.58 -37.40
CA GLY A 252 -31.29 0.24 -36.94
C GLY A 252 -30.49 -0.84 -37.69
N CYS A 253 -30.55 -0.83 -39.03
CA CYS A 253 -29.87 -1.83 -39.87
C CYS A 253 -28.45 -1.41 -40.32
N HIS A 254 -28.16 -0.11 -40.39
CA HIS A 254 -26.92 0.42 -40.95
C HIS A 254 -26.03 1.15 -39.93
N THR A 255 -24.74 1.24 -40.24
CA THR A 255 -23.74 2.09 -39.56
C THR A 255 -23.48 3.34 -40.42
N PRO A 256 -23.72 4.57 -39.93
CA PRO A 256 -23.66 5.78 -40.73
C PRO A 256 -22.23 6.28 -41.05
N HIS A 257 -21.19 5.59 -40.57
CA HIS A 257 -19.79 6.00 -40.73
C HIS A 257 -18.97 4.98 -41.55
N SER A 258 -18.89 3.73 -41.10
CA SER A 258 -18.22 2.65 -41.83
C SER A 258 -18.65 1.27 -41.33
N SER A 259 -18.52 0.25 -42.18
CA SER A 259 -18.76 -1.16 -41.87
C SER A 259 -17.65 -2.07 -42.39
N THR A 260 -17.52 -3.27 -41.81
CA THR A 260 -16.86 -4.40 -42.48
C THR A 260 -17.73 -5.02 -43.59
N ASN A 261 -19.05 -4.91 -43.47
CA ASN A 261 -20.04 -5.48 -44.38
C ASN A 261 -20.37 -4.55 -45.56
N ASP A 262 -20.97 -5.13 -46.60
CA ASP A 262 -21.52 -4.39 -47.75
C ASP A 262 -22.66 -3.44 -47.34
N LYS A 263 -22.90 -2.43 -48.19
CA LYS A 263 -24.05 -1.49 -48.09
C LYS A 263 -24.16 -0.79 -46.72
N LEU A 264 -23.06 -0.69 -45.98
CA LEU A 264 -23.00 -0.14 -44.62
C LEU A 264 -23.94 -0.84 -43.62
N LEU A 265 -24.30 -2.11 -43.83
CA LEU A 265 -25.02 -2.89 -42.81
C LEU A 265 -24.17 -3.01 -41.53
N ARG A 266 -24.80 -3.17 -40.36
CA ARG A 266 -24.07 -3.39 -39.09
C ARG A 266 -23.21 -4.65 -39.11
N GLU A 267 -22.28 -4.76 -38.16
CA GLU A 267 -21.24 -5.81 -38.16
C GLU A 267 -21.80 -7.25 -38.05
N SER A 268 -22.88 -7.44 -37.29
CA SER A 268 -23.66 -8.69 -37.27
C SER A 268 -25.02 -8.45 -37.91
N VAL A 269 -25.39 -9.29 -38.87
CA VAL A 269 -26.64 -9.22 -39.65
C VAL A 269 -27.38 -10.55 -39.52
N HIS A 270 -28.70 -10.50 -39.31
CA HIS A 270 -29.52 -11.71 -39.28
C HIS A 270 -29.58 -12.34 -40.68
N ALA A 271 -29.32 -13.65 -40.78
CA ALA A 271 -29.17 -14.33 -42.07
C ALA A 271 -30.41 -14.19 -42.98
N SER A 272 -31.61 -14.09 -42.39
CA SER A 272 -32.87 -13.92 -43.13
C SER A 272 -33.29 -12.45 -43.35
N LEU A 273 -32.40 -11.46 -43.15
CA LEU A 273 -32.75 -10.04 -43.30
C LEU A 273 -33.32 -9.70 -44.69
N ASP A 274 -32.92 -10.44 -45.72
CA ASP A 274 -33.39 -10.25 -47.10
C ASP A 274 -34.73 -10.95 -47.41
N GLN A 275 -35.28 -11.70 -46.45
CA GLN A 275 -36.51 -12.49 -46.53
C GLN A 275 -37.61 -11.92 -45.61
N CYS A 276 -37.82 -10.61 -45.62
CA CYS A 276 -38.70 -9.90 -44.67
C CYS A 276 -40.09 -10.57 -44.49
N GLY A 277 -40.66 -11.12 -45.57
CA GLY A 277 -41.95 -11.83 -45.58
C GLY A 277 -42.02 -13.14 -44.77
N SER A 278 -40.91 -13.68 -44.24
CA SER A 278 -40.93 -14.80 -43.30
C SER A 278 -41.30 -14.38 -41.88
N CYS A 279 -41.19 -13.09 -41.57
CA CYS A 279 -41.40 -12.54 -40.23
C CYS A 279 -42.45 -11.42 -40.21
N HIS A 280 -42.48 -10.60 -41.26
CA HIS A 280 -43.39 -9.49 -41.46
C HIS A 280 -44.42 -9.81 -42.57
N LYS A 281 -45.54 -9.09 -42.63
CA LYS A 281 -46.52 -9.19 -43.72
C LYS A 281 -45.94 -8.72 -45.06
N SER A 282 -46.64 -9.02 -46.16
CA SER A 282 -46.27 -8.57 -47.50
C SER A 282 -46.02 -7.06 -47.58
N GLN A 283 -45.08 -6.64 -48.42
CA GLN A 283 -44.89 -5.25 -48.84
C GLN A 283 -46.12 -4.61 -49.50
N THR A 284 -47.13 -5.42 -49.87
CA THR A 284 -48.43 -4.97 -50.41
C THR A 284 -49.56 -4.94 -49.37
N ASP A 285 -49.31 -5.35 -48.12
CA ASP A 285 -50.30 -5.25 -47.03
C ASP A 285 -50.47 -3.77 -46.60
N PRO A 286 -51.65 -3.35 -46.09
CA PRO A 286 -51.80 -2.01 -45.51
C PRO A 286 -50.86 -1.71 -44.32
N LYS A 287 -50.26 -2.74 -43.70
CA LYS A 287 -49.27 -2.62 -42.62
C LYS A 287 -48.12 -3.64 -42.80
N PRO A 288 -47.19 -3.44 -43.75
CA PRO A 288 -46.17 -4.44 -44.09
C PRO A 288 -45.33 -4.91 -42.91
N PHE A 289 -45.05 -4.05 -41.92
CA PHE A 289 -44.19 -4.39 -40.79
C PHE A 289 -44.90 -5.12 -39.62
N GLU A 290 -46.22 -5.35 -39.65
CA GLU A 290 -46.84 -6.25 -38.66
C GLU A 290 -46.29 -7.68 -38.80
N LEU A 291 -46.14 -8.39 -37.68
CA LEU A 291 -45.55 -9.73 -37.67
C LEU A 291 -46.55 -10.81 -38.12
N VAL A 292 -46.06 -11.84 -38.81
CA VAL A 292 -46.88 -13.00 -39.24
C VAL A 292 -47.23 -13.97 -38.11
N THR A 293 -46.55 -13.88 -36.96
CA THR A 293 -46.78 -14.66 -35.75
C THR A 293 -46.26 -13.89 -34.54
N THR A 294 -46.90 -14.06 -33.38
CA THR A 294 -46.59 -13.32 -32.16
C THR A 294 -45.51 -13.99 -31.28
N GLY A 295 -44.69 -13.16 -30.63
CA GLY A 295 -43.75 -13.57 -29.58
C GLY A 295 -42.64 -14.53 -30.03
N SER A 296 -42.04 -15.23 -29.06
CA SER A 296 -40.95 -16.19 -29.27
C SER A 296 -41.29 -17.33 -30.23
N ARG A 297 -42.59 -17.67 -30.39
CA ARG A 297 -43.06 -18.67 -31.37
C ARG A 297 -42.61 -18.34 -32.80
N LEU A 298 -42.51 -17.06 -33.17
CA LEU A 298 -41.97 -16.67 -34.49
C LEU A 298 -40.51 -17.08 -34.63
N CYS A 299 -39.67 -16.81 -33.63
CA CYS A 299 -38.25 -17.17 -33.61
C CYS A 299 -38.06 -18.70 -33.70
N TYR A 300 -38.84 -19.45 -32.91
CA TYR A 300 -38.80 -20.92 -32.87
C TYR A 300 -39.41 -21.61 -34.10
N THR A 301 -39.93 -20.87 -35.10
CA THR A 301 -40.19 -21.48 -36.42
C THR A 301 -38.89 -22.01 -37.06
N CYS A 302 -37.79 -21.28 -36.85
CA CYS A 302 -36.44 -21.63 -37.31
C CYS A 302 -35.57 -22.18 -36.16
N HIS A 303 -35.57 -21.52 -34.99
CA HIS A 303 -34.69 -21.84 -33.85
C HIS A 303 -35.18 -23.01 -32.97
N LYS A 304 -35.63 -24.10 -33.60
CA LYS A 304 -36.19 -25.29 -32.92
C LYS A 304 -35.17 -26.05 -32.09
N LYS A 305 -33.88 -25.99 -32.49
CA LYS A 305 -32.78 -26.61 -31.74
C LYS A 305 -32.59 -25.89 -30.41
N GLU A 306 -32.52 -24.57 -30.47
CA GLU A 306 -32.35 -23.70 -29.31
C GLU A 306 -33.56 -23.81 -28.37
N GLU A 307 -34.79 -23.88 -28.91
CA GLU A 307 -36.01 -24.14 -28.13
C GLU A 307 -35.93 -25.45 -27.30
N GLY A 308 -35.23 -26.46 -27.80
CA GLY A 308 -34.94 -27.70 -27.06
C GLY A 308 -33.83 -27.52 -26.03
N GLU A 309 -32.68 -26.97 -26.45
CA GLU A 309 -31.50 -26.74 -25.60
C GLU A 309 -31.77 -25.80 -24.42
N PHE A 310 -32.80 -24.95 -24.51
CA PHE A 310 -33.21 -24.02 -23.44
C PHE A 310 -34.09 -24.65 -22.35
N ARG A 311 -34.53 -25.91 -22.50
CA ARG A 311 -35.43 -26.59 -21.53
C ARG A 311 -34.70 -27.16 -20.30
N LYS A 312 -33.69 -26.44 -19.82
CA LYS A 312 -32.85 -26.79 -18.67
C LYS A 312 -33.50 -26.44 -17.33
N SER A 313 -32.91 -26.90 -16.23
CA SER A 313 -33.40 -26.75 -14.85
C SER A 313 -33.51 -25.29 -14.37
N TYR A 314 -32.57 -24.42 -14.74
CA TYR A 314 -32.55 -22.99 -14.37
C TYR A 314 -32.57 -22.12 -15.64
N ARG A 315 -33.69 -21.46 -15.93
CA ARG A 315 -33.85 -20.59 -17.11
C ARG A 315 -33.88 -19.11 -16.71
N HIS A 316 -33.28 -18.27 -17.54
CA HIS A 316 -33.24 -16.82 -17.30
C HIS A 316 -34.61 -16.21 -17.60
N LEU A 317 -35.20 -15.43 -16.68
CA LEU A 317 -36.62 -15.04 -16.72
C LEU A 317 -37.10 -14.47 -18.09
N PRO A 318 -36.42 -13.50 -18.74
CA PRO A 318 -36.75 -13.05 -20.10
C PRO A 318 -36.92 -14.15 -21.15
N LEU A 319 -36.24 -15.30 -21.01
CA LEU A 319 -36.39 -16.44 -21.91
C LEU A 319 -37.68 -17.22 -21.64
N GLU A 320 -38.03 -17.42 -20.36
CA GLU A 320 -39.30 -18.04 -19.97
C GLU A 320 -40.51 -17.20 -20.38
N GLU A 321 -40.38 -15.87 -20.29
CA GLU A 321 -41.38 -14.92 -20.77
C GLU A 321 -41.40 -14.74 -22.30
N GLY A 322 -40.51 -15.44 -23.04
CA GLY A 322 -40.42 -15.34 -24.50
C GLY A 322 -39.93 -14.00 -25.04
N LYS A 323 -39.32 -13.16 -24.20
CA LYS A 323 -38.86 -11.79 -24.50
C LYS A 323 -37.45 -11.78 -25.13
N CYS A 324 -37.24 -12.57 -26.18
CA CYS A 324 -35.96 -12.65 -26.91
C CYS A 324 -35.44 -11.26 -27.33
N LEU A 325 -36.36 -10.36 -27.71
CA LEU A 325 -36.07 -9.00 -28.16
C LEU A 325 -35.63 -8.03 -27.05
N SER A 326 -35.66 -8.46 -25.77
CA SER A 326 -35.00 -7.72 -24.69
C SER A 326 -33.47 -7.88 -24.71
N CYS A 327 -32.96 -8.91 -25.40
CA CYS A 327 -31.52 -9.19 -25.51
C CYS A 327 -30.98 -9.16 -26.95
N HIS A 328 -31.79 -9.50 -27.95
CA HIS A 328 -31.36 -9.59 -29.36
C HIS A 328 -32.14 -8.63 -30.27
N ASP A 329 -31.44 -8.03 -31.23
CA ASP A 329 -32.04 -7.38 -32.38
C ASP A 329 -32.36 -8.45 -33.45
N PRO A 330 -33.57 -8.48 -34.04
CA PRO A 330 -33.95 -9.51 -35.00
C PRO A 330 -33.42 -9.25 -36.42
N HIS A 331 -32.77 -8.10 -36.66
CA HIS A 331 -32.35 -7.63 -37.98
C HIS A 331 -30.82 -7.44 -38.05
N ALA A 332 -30.24 -6.59 -37.20
CA ALA A 332 -28.81 -6.30 -37.22
C ALA A 332 -28.29 -5.64 -35.92
N SER A 333 -27.02 -5.87 -35.58
CA SER A 333 -26.35 -5.25 -34.43
C SER A 333 -24.85 -5.08 -34.69
N ASP A 334 -24.19 -4.15 -33.98
CA ASP A 334 -22.71 -4.10 -33.95
C ASP A 334 -22.12 -5.19 -33.03
N ASN A 335 -22.95 -5.90 -32.27
CA ASN A 335 -22.54 -6.92 -31.31
C ASN A 335 -22.73 -8.35 -31.87
N PRO A 336 -21.79 -9.29 -31.60
CA PRO A 336 -21.94 -10.69 -31.97
C PRO A 336 -23.23 -11.33 -31.45
N GLN A 337 -23.75 -12.33 -32.19
CA GLN A 337 -25.03 -12.99 -31.89
C GLN A 337 -26.21 -12.00 -31.81
N LEU A 338 -26.11 -10.88 -32.53
CA LEU A 338 -27.15 -9.85 -32.69
C LEU A 338 -27.59 -9.19 -31.37
N THR A 339 -26.78 -9.18 -30.31
CA THR A 339 -27.25 -8.65 -29.02
C THR A 339 -27.47 -7.13 -29.08
N VAL A 340 -28.53 -6.61 -28.44
CA VAL A 340 -28.88 -5.17 -28.46
C VAL A 340 -27.83 -4.29 -27.78
N LEU A 341 -27.02 -4.88 -26.89
CA LEU A 341 -25.90 -4.28 -26.19
C LEU A 341 -24.73 -5.27 -26.16
N GLY A 342 -23.50 -4.75 -26.01
CA GLY A 342 -22.28 -5.55 -26.04
C GLY A 342 -21.82 -6.01 -24.65
N LYS A 343 -21.16 -7.18 -24.62
CA LYS A 343 -20.44 -7.71 -23.45
C LYS A 343 -21.26 -7.63 -22.14
N ASN A 344 -20.80 -6.87 -21.15
CA ASN A 344 -21.42 -6.76 -19.84
C ASN A 344 -22.57 -5.75 -19.82
N ASP A 345 -22.59 -4.76 -20.72
CA ASP A 345 -23.60 -3.68 -20.71
C ASP A 345 -25.01 -4.22 -20.94
N LEU A 346 -25.13 -5.30 -21.72
CA LEU A 346 -26.36 -6.08 -21.86
C LEU A 346 -26.86 -6.59 -20.50
N CYS A 347 -26.02 -7.31 -19.76
CA CYS A 347 -26.36 -7.84 -18.46
C CYS A 347 -26.68 -6.71 -17.45
N LEU A 348 -25.85 -5.66 -17.42
CA LEU A 348 -25.98 -4.54 -16.49
C LEU A 348 -27.23 -3.67 -16.72
N SER A 349 -27.81 -3.71 -17.93
CA SER A 349 -29.08 -3.00 -18.22
C SER A 349 -30.20 -3.41 -17.25
N CYS A 350 -30.23 -4.68 -16.84
CA CYS A 350 -31.11 -5.21 -15.80
C CYS A 350 -30.38 -5.41 -14.46
N HIS A 351 -29.20 -6.04 -14.46
CA HIS A 351 -28.43 -6.40 -13.26
C HIS A 351 -27.61 -5.21 -12.70
N LYS A 352 -28.28 -4.06 -12.53
CA LYS A 352 -27.66 -2.76 -12.21
C LYS A 352 -26.80 -2.80 -10.94
N ASN A 353 -27.15 -3.63 -9.96
CA ASN A 353 -26.39 -3.81 -8.71
C ASN A 353 -24.95 -4.33 -8.96
N MET A 354 -24.69 -4.98 -10.09
CA MET A 354 -23.35 -5.47 -10.48
C MET A 354 -22.48 -4.39 -11.12
N SER A 355 -23.03 -3.19 -11.41
CA SER A 355 -22.32 -2.12 -12.14
C SER A 355 -21.10 -1.58 -11.39
N ASP A 356 -21.14 -1.58 -10.05
CA ASP A 356 -20.02 -1.13 -9.22
C ASP A 356 -18.96 -2.22 -9.04
N LEU A 357 -19.34 -3.50 -9.10
CA LEU A 357 -18.38 -4.62 -9.16
C LEU A 357 -17.53 -4.56 -10.43
N MET A 358 -18.06 -4.05 -11.55
CA MET A 358 -17.25 -3.85 -12.77
C MET A 358 -16.22 -2.71 -12.66
N LYS A 359 -16.27 -1.89 -11.60
CA LYS A 359 -15.36 -0.74 -11.37
C LYS A 359 -14.24 -1.05 -10.37
N VAL A 360 -14.22 -2.25 -9.77
CA VAL A 360 -13.25 -2.61 -8.74
C VAL A 360 -11.84 -2.79 -9.31
N LYS A 361 -10.83 -2.45 -8.51
CA LYS A 361 -9.42 -2.47 -8.93
C LYS A 361 -8.95 -3.85 -9.44
N ASN A 362 -9.41 -4.93 -8.82
CA ASN A 362 -9.02 -6.30 -9.13
C ASN A 362 -10.26 -7.08 -9.61
N LEU A 363 -10.83 -6.64 -10.74
CA LEU A 363 -11.86 -7.37 -11.47
C LEU A 363 -11.31 -8.71 -12.00
N HIS A 364 -12.09 -9.79 -11.87
CA HIS A 364 -11.65 -11.12 -12.28
C HIS A 364 -11.41 -11.18 -13.80
N LYS A 365 -10.20 -11.59 -14.21
CA LYS A 365 -9.73 -11.56 -15.60
C LYS A 365 -10.71 -12.16 -16.63
N PRO A 366 -11.39 -13.30 -16.40
CA PRO A 366 -12.37 -13.83 -17.35
C PRO A 366 -13.54 -12.87 -17.62
N ILE A 367 -14.02 -12.16 -16.58
CA ILE A 367 -15.14 -11.21 -16.70
C ILE A 367 -14.71 -9.93 -17.40
N ARG A 368 -13.47 -9.48 -17.18
CA ARG A 368 -12.91 -8.32 -17.91
C ARG A 368 -12.68 -8.65 -19.39
N ASP A 369 -12.18 -9.84 -19.69
CA ASP A 369 -11.71 -10.20 -21.03
C ASP A 369 -12.82 -10.81 -21.92
N LYS A 370 -13.74 -11.61 -21.35
CA LYS A 370 -14.85 -12.28 -22.05
C LYS A 370 -16.26 -11.86 -21.59
N GLY A 371 -16.39 -11.27 -20.41
CA GLY A 371 -17.67 -10.83 -19.84
C GLY A 371 -18.33 -11.83 -18.89
N CYS A 372 -19.56 -11.54 -18.46
CA CYS A 372 -20.36 -12.41 -17.57
C CYS A 372 -20.50 -13.85 -18.13
N THR A 373 -20.60 -13.98 -19.45
CA THR A 373 -20.71 -15.26 -20.18
C THR A 373 -19.41 -16.08 -20.19
N ALA A 374 -18.35 -15.63 -19.51
CA ALA A 374 -17.20 -16.46 -19.19
C ALA A 374 -17.53 -17.58 -18.19
N CYS A 375 -18.53 -17.38 -17.33
CA CYS A 375 -18.91 -18.29 -16.26
C CYS A 375 -20.42 -18.61 -16.20
N HIS A 376 -21.29 -17.74 -16.74
CA HIS A 376 -22.75 -17.92 -16.75
C HIS A 376 -23.28 -18.22 -18.16
N ASP A 377 -24.30 -19.07 -18.25
CA ASP A 377 -25.16 -19.20 -19.43
C ASP A 377 -26.18 -18.05 -19.43
N PRO A 378 -26.30 -17.23 -20.49
CA PRO A 378 -27.24 -16.11 -20.54
C PRO A 378 -28.69 -16.54 -20.79
N HIS A 379 -28.94 -17.81 -21.12
CA HIS A 379 -30.25 -18.35 -21.48
C HIS A 379 -30.75 -19.34 -20.42
N ALA A 380 -30.02 -20.44 -20.21
CA ALA A 380 -30.45 -21.50 -19.31
C ALA A 380 -29.27 -22.41 -18.90
N SER A 381 -29.23 -22.90 -17.67
CA SER A 381 -28.28 -23.92 -17.23
C SER A 381 -28.98 -25.05 -16.47
N GLU A 382 -28.34 -26.21 -16.37
CA GLU A 382 -28.73 -27.23 -15.39
C GLU A 382 -28.23 -26.89 -13.97
N TYR A 383 -27.47 -25.80 -13.83
CA TYR A 383 -26.67 -25.52 -12.65
C TYR A 383 -27.07 -24.18 -12.00
N GLU A 384 -27.10 -24.15 -10.67
CA GLU A 384 -27.49 -23.00 -9.85
C GLU A 384 -26.71 -21.73 -10.23
N PHE A 385 -27.33 -20.55 -10.09
CA PHE A 385 -26.81 -19.26 -10.54
C PHE A 385 -26.46 -19.19 -12.04
N TYR A 386 -27.07 -20.06 -12.85
CA TYR A 386 -26.86 -20.16 -14.31
C TYR A 386 -25.41 -20.50 -14.70
N LEU A 387 -24.63 -21.15 -13.83
CA LEU A 387 -23.22 -21.42 -14.09
C LEU A 387 -23.02 -22.40 -15.27
N LEU A 388 -21.91 -22.31 -15.99
CA LEU A 388 -21.62 -23.17 -17.15
C LEU A 388 -21.20 -24.61 -16.78
N LYS A 389 -20.72 -24.85 -15.54
CA LYS A 389 -20.44 -26.18 -14.97
C LYS A 389 -20.75 -26.22 -13.46
N THR A 390 -21.21 -27.38 -12.95
CA THR A 390 -21.83 -27.53 -11.62
C THR A 390 -20.86 -27.59 -10.45
N ASP A 391 -19.87 -28.46 -10.54
CA ASP A 391 -19.23 -28.93 -9.33
C ASP A 391 -18.25 -27.86 -8.81
N LYS A 392 -18.24 -27.67 -7.48
CA LYS A 392 -17.49 -26.57 -6.84
C LYS A 392 -15.97 -26.68 -7.07
N LYS A 393 -15.48 -27.85 -7.53
CA LYS A 393 -14.12 -28.05 -8.06
C LYS A 393 -14.04 -27.52 -9.49
N GLY A 394 -14.84 -28.07 -10.40
CA GLY A 394 -14.78 -27.85 -11.84
C GLY A 394 -14.70 -26.38 -12.26
N ILE A 395 -15.70 -25.55 -11.94
CA ILE A 395 -15.75 -24.18 -12.51
C ILE A 395 -14.54 -23.32 -12.13
N CYS A 396 -14.02 -23.49 -10.90
CA CYS A 396 -12.79 -22.83 -10.45
C CYS A 396 -11.55 -23.42 -11.16
N PHE A 397 -11.44 -24.74 -11.21
CA PHE A 397 -10.21 -25.42 -11.65
C PHE A 397 -10.05 -25.55 -13.17
N ILE A 398 -11.08 -25.22 -13.98
CA ILE A 398 -10.93 -24.92 -15.42
C ILE A 398 -9.77 -23.93 -15.66
N CYS A 399 -9.60 -22.96 -14.76
CA CYS A 399 -8.52 -21.96 -14.82
C CYS A 399 -7.49 -22.14 -13.69
N HIS A 400 -7.93 -22.42 -12.46
CA HIS A 400 -7.06 -22.41 -11.27
C HIS A 400 -6.36 -23.75 -10.99
N LEU A 401 -5.82 -24.40 -12.03
CA LEU A 401 -5.13 -25.72 -11.96
C LEU A 401 -4.04 -25.81 -10.89
N ASN A 402 -3.34 -24.71 -10.57
CA ASN A 402 -2.33 -24.70 -9.51
C ASN A 402 -2.92 -24.72 -8.10
N ALA A 403 -4.15 -24.22 -7.91
CA ALA A 403 -4.90 -24.38 -6.67
C ALA A 403 -5.44 -25.83 -6.54
N GLU A 404 -5.91 -26.42 -7.65
CA GLU A 404 -6.32 -27.84 -7.66
C GLU A 404 -5.16 -28.77 -7.22
N LYS A 405 -3.95 -28.53 -7.74
CA LYS A 405 -2.74 -29.25 -7.31
C LYS A 405 -2.44 -29.04 -5.82
N ALA A 406 -2.64 -27.83 -5.30
CA ALA A 406 -2.37 -27.52 -3.89
C ALA A 406 -3.29 -28.27 -2.90
N LEU A 407 -4.48 -28.72 -3.32
CA LEU A 407 -5.34 -29.60 -2.50
C LEU A 407 -4.72 -30.96 -2.19
N LYS A 408 -3.65 -31.36 -2.91
CA LYS A 408 -2.95 -32.64 -2.71
C LYS A 408 -1.71 -32.52 -1.80
N GLN A 409 -1.40 -31.33 -1.28
CA GLN A 409 -0.29 -31.12 -0.33
C GLN A 409 -0.68 -31.64 1.07
N PRO A 410 0.27 -32.14 1.89
CA PRO A 410 -0.04 -32.81 3.16
C PRO A 410 -0.67 -31.91 4.22
N TYR A 411 -0.42 -30.59 4.18
CA TYR A 411 -1.06 -29.64 5.09
C TYR A 411 -1.92 -28.66 4.29
N THR A 412 -3.23 -28.88 4.30
CA THR A 412 -4.22 -27.97 3.70
C THR A 412 -4.93 -27.14 4.77
N HIS A 413 -5.34 -25.93 4.40
CA HIS A 413 -6.06 -25.01 5.26
C HIS A 413 -7.57 -25.13 5.04
N GLN A 414 -8.36 -25.13 6.11
CA GLN A 414 -9.79 -24.83 6.01
C GLN A 414 -9.98 -23.30 6.01
N PRO A 415 -10.80 -22.70 5.13
CA PRO A 415 -11.88 -23.33 4.33
C PRO A 415 -11.45 -23.88 2.95
N PHE A 416 -10.20 -23.72 2.54
CA PHE A 416 -9.72 -24.04 1.19
C PHE A 416 -9.85 -25.53 0.84
N SER A 417 -9.56 -26.45 1.77
CA SER A 417 -9.75 -27.89 1.56
C SER A 417 -11.22 -28.35 1.48
N SER A 418 -12.16 -27.55 1.99
CA SER A 418 -13.61 -27.75 1.75
C SER A 418 -14.12 -27.03 0.49
N LEU A 419 -13.22 -26.45 -0.33
CA LEU A 419 -13.52 -25.75 -1.58
C LEU A 419 -14.39 -24.49 -1.40
N GLU A 420 -14.42 -23.92 -0.20
CA GLU A 420 -15.23 -22.74 0.10
C GLU A 420 -14.53 -21.44 -0.32
N CYS A 421 -14.02 -21.40 -1.55
CA CYS A 421 -13.23 -20.27 -2.08
C CYS A 421 -13.95 -18.93 -1.91
N LYS A 422 -15.29 -18.92 -2.01
CA LYS A 422 -16.16 -17.75 -1.82
C LYS A 422 -16.21 -17.20 -0.38
N ASN A 423 -15.64 -17.89 0.61
CA ASN A 423 -15.55 -17.38 1.98
C ASN A 423 -14.42 -16.34 2.09
N CYS A 424 -13.34 -16.51 1.30
CA CYS A 424 -12.19 -15.62 1.27
C CYS A 424 -12.17 -14.67 0.06
N HIS A 425 -12.51 -15.17 -1.12
CA HIS A 425 -12.49 -14.43 -2.39
C HIS A 425 -13.88 -13.96 -2.81
N ASP A 426 -13.94 -12.85 -3.55
CA ASP A 426 -15.05 -12.55 -4.44
C ASP A 426 -14.74 -13.11 -5.84
N VAL A 427 -15.69 -13.84 -6.42
CA VAL A 427 -15.51 -14.51 -7.73
C VAL A 427 -15.70 -13.57 -8.91
N HIS A 428 -16.28 -12.39 -8.70
CA HIS A 428 -16.38 -11.33 -9.69
C HIS A 428 -15.20 -10.36 -9.59
N GLY A 429 -14.78 -10.02 -8.38
CA GLY A 429 -13.59 -9.21 -8.11
C GLY A 429 -13.75 -8.28 -6.91
N SER A 430 -12.65 -7.65 -6.49
CA SER A 430 -12.68 -6.71 -5.35
C SER A 430 -11.62 -5.62 -5.45
N ASN A 431 -11.63 -4.68 -4.50
CA ASN A 431 -10.59 -3.65 -4.38
C ASN A 431 -9.32 -4.14 -3.65
N TYR A 432 -9.36 -5.32 -3.03
CA TYR A 432 -8.23 -5.93 -2.31
C TYR A 432 -7.42 -6.86 -3.22
N SER A 433 -6.15 -7.11 -2.88
CA SER A 433 -5.31 -8.02 -3.69
C SER A 433 -5.93 -9.41 -3.78
N ASP A 434 -5.61 -10.14 -4.85
CA ASP A 434 -6.02 -11.55 -5.03
C ASP A 434 -7.56 -11.75 -5.01
N MET A 435 -8.32 -10.67 -5.23
CA MET A 435 -9.79 -10.63 -5.17
C MET A 435 -10.36 -11.01 -3.79
N LEU A 436 -9.62 -10.78 -2.70
CA LEU A 436 -10.09 -11.04 -1.34
C LEU A 436 -11.27 -10.13 -0.96
N LYS A 437 -12.16 -10.60 -0.08
CA LYS A 437 -13.37 -9.85 0.33
C LYS A 437 -13.08 -8.65 1.23
N VAL A 438 -12.01 -8.72 2.01
CA VAL A 438 -11.50 -7.65 2.90
C VAL A 438 -9.97 -7.62 2.79
N ASP A 439 -9.29 -6.76 3.56
CA ASP A 439 -7.83 -6.79 3.65
C ASP A 439 -7.32 -8.19 4.06
N LYS A 440 -6.14 -8.56 3.56
CA LYS A 440 -5.55 -9.89 3.75
C LYS A 440 -5.36 -10.27 5.22
N THR A 441 -5.10 -9.30 6.09
CA THR A 441 -4.90 -9.53 7.54
C THR A 441 -6.21 -9.61 8.29
N GLU A 442 -7.10 -8.66 8.02
CA GLU A 442 -8.44 -8.62 8.61
C GLU A 442 -9.22 -9.88 8.25
N LEU A 443 -9.01 -10.41 7.04
CA LEU A 443 -9.52 -11.71 6.61
C LEU A 443 -9.05 -12.85 7.51
N CYS A 444 -7.75 -12.94 7.83
CA CYS A 444 -7.24 -13.94 8.78
C CYS A 444 -7.93 -13.79 10.15
N TYR A 445 -8.07 -12.56 10.65
CA TYR A 445 -8.72 -12.30 11.94
C TYR A 445 -10.25 -12.37 11.92
N THR A 446 -10.92 -12.61 10.78
CA THR A 446 -12.33 -13.04 10.81
C THR A 446 -12.49 -14.37 11.56
N CYS A 447 -11.51 -15.27 11.46
CA CYS A 447 -11.48 -16.56 12.15
C CYS A 447 -10.45 -16.61 13.29
N HIS A 448 -9.22 -16.12 13.08
CA HIS A 448 -8.09 -16.25 14.02
C HIS A 448 -8.06 -15.21 15.15
N LYS A 449 -9.22 -14.88 15.73
CA LYS A 449 -9.39 -13.91 16.82
C LYS A 449 -8.74 -14.32 18.14
N LYS A 450 -8.32 -15.58 18.27
CA LYS A 450 -7.54 -16.07 19.42
C LYS A 450 -6.05 -15.72 19.25
N GLU A 451 -5.54 -15.80 18.02
CA GLU A 451 -4.15 -15.52 17.67
C GLU A 451 -3.89 -14.01 17.65
N GLU A 452 -4.80 -13.24 17.07
CA GLU A 452 -4.84 -11.76 17.15
C GLU A 452 -4.59 -11.24 18.58
N LYS A 453 -5.30 -11.81 19.56
CA LYS A 453 -5.17 -11.46 20.99
C LYS A 453 -3.87 -11.94 21.63
N LYS A 454 -3.28 -13.04 21.16
CA LYS A 454 -1.97 -13.54 21.63
C LYS A 454 -0.83 -12.66 21.16
N PHE A 455 -0.97 -11.97 20.03
CA PHE A 455 0.06 -11.08 19.49
C PHE A 455 0.07 -9.69 20.15
N PHE A 456 -0.86 -9.38 21.06
CA PHE A 456 -0.81 -8.18 21.88
C PHE A 456 0.12 -8.39 23.09
N LYS A 457 1.41 -8.13 22.87
CA LYS A 457 2.53 -8.40 23.80
C LYS A 457 3.54 -7.26 23.81
N THR A 458 4.45 -7.25 24.78
CA THR A 458 5.51 -6.22 24.89
C THR A 458 6.43 -6.18 23.66
N TYR A 459 6.85 -7.35 23.17
CA TYR A 459 7.71 -7.51 22.00
C TYR A 459 6.95 -8.28 20.92
N VAL A 460 6.73 -7.65 19.76
CA VAL A 460 5.99 -8.24 18.64
C VAL A 460 6.89 -8.28 17.43
N HIS A 461 7.19 -9.49 16.96
CA HIS A 461 8.13 -9.73 15.88
C HIS A 461 7.71 -8.98 14.61
N THR A 462 8.69 -8.33 13.97
CA THR A 462 8.47 -7.32 12.92
C THR A 462 7.47 -7.72 11.81
N PRO A 463 7.48 -8.95 11.25
CA PRO A 463 6.49 -9.36 10.26
C PRO A 463 5.05 -9.36 10.78
N VAL A 464 4.83 -9.74 12.04
CA VAL A 464 3.50 -9.78 12.68
C VAL A 464 3.03 -8.37 13.00
N SER A 465 3.92 -7.52 13.55
CA SER A 465 3.66 -6.08 13.76
C SER A 465 3.27 -5.36 12.46
N LYS A 466 3.94 -5.69 11.35
CA LYS A 466 3.63 -5.20 9.99
C LYS A 466 2.45 -5.91 9.31
N LYS A 467 1.72 -6.80 10.00
CA LYS A 467 0.58 -7.57 9.49
C LYS A 467 0.90 -8.51 8.30
N GLN A 468 2.17 -8.89 8.10
CA GLN A 468 2.66 -9.61 6.92
C GLN A 468 2.55 -11.15 7.06
N CYS A 469 1.44 -11.69 7.53
CA CYS A 469 1.27 -13.13 7.85
C CYS A 469 1.73 -14.08 6.71
N THR A 470 1.54 -13.67 5.45
CA THR A 470 1.90 -14.48 4.27
C THR A 470 3.38 -14.41 3.85
N SER A 471 4.28 -13.78 4.62
CA SER A 471 5.73 -14.02 4.47
C SER A 471 6.11 -15.41 5.00
N CYS A 472 5.48 -15.82 6.10
CA CYS A 472 5.79 -17.04 6.82
C CYS A 472 4.79 -18.18 6.51
N HIS A 473 3.52 -17.88 6.21
CA HIS A 473 2.48 -18.88 5.98
C HIS A 473 1.86 -18.83 4.57
N ARG A 474 1.45 -19.99 4.05
CA ARG A 474 0.69 -20.13 2.80
C ARG A 474 -0.80 -20.27 3.12
N SER A 475 -1.64 -19.35 2.63
CA SER A 475 -3.06 -19.26 3.01
C SER A 475 -3.96 -20.45 2.61
N HIS A 476 -3.47 -21.35 1.74
CA HIS A 476 -4.23 -22.47 1.17
C HIS A 476 -3.67 -23.83 1.56
N ALA A 477 -2.40 -24.10 1.28
CA ALA A 477 -1.74 -25.37 1.61
C ALA A 477 -0.21 -25.21 1.65
N SER A 478 0.48 -26.16 2.26
CA SER A 478 1.94 -26.31 2.18
C SER A 478 2.38 -27.76 2.39
N ASP A 479 3.61 -28.05 2.00
CA ASP A 479 4.31 -29.30 2.35
C ASP A 479 4.86 -29.25 3.79
N GLN A 480 4.83 -28.07 4.41
CA GLN A 480 5.30 -27.83 5.78
C GLN A 480 4.14 -27.71 6.78
N LYS A 481 4.32 -28.27 7.98
CA LYS A 481 3.37 -28.17 9.10
C LYS A 481 3.12 -26.69 9.45
N ASN A 482 1.93 -26.38 9.96
CA ASN A 482 1.46 -25.02 10.24
C ASN A 482 1.47 -24.10 8.99
N LEU A 483 1.37 -24.68 7.80
CA LEU A 483 1.31 -24.00 6.51
C LEU A 483 2.56 -23.14 6.18
N LEU A 484 3.71 -23.41 6.81
CA LEU A 484 4.89 -22.57 6.64
C LEU A 484 5.37 -22.53 5.17
N THR A 485 5.96 -21.42 4.74
CA THR A 485 6.52 -21.26 3.38
C THR A 485 7.79 -22.07 3.17
N ASN A 486 8.55 -22.34 4.25
CA ASN A 486 9.79 -23.10 4.30
C ASN A 486 9.90 -23.87 5.63
N PRO A 487 10.78 -24.87 5.76
CA PRO A 487 11.14 -25.46 7.06
C PRO A 487 11.61 -24.37 8.04
N MET A 488 11.25 -24.49 9.32
CA MET A 488 11.36 -23.39 10.31
C MET A 488 12.74 -22.74 10.39
N GLY A 489 13.82 -23.53 10.49
CA GLY A 489 15.18 -22.99 10.54
C GLY A 489 15.56 -22.15 9.30
N GLN A 490 15.28 -22.68 8.11
CA GLN A 490 15.51 -21.97 6.85
C GLN A 490 14.62 -20.72 6.75
N LEU A 491 13.37 -20.79 7.22
CA LEU A 491 12.45 -19.65 7.23
C LEU A 491 12.99 -18.48 8.06
N CYS A 492 13.58 -18.75 9.23
CA CYS A 492 14.26 -17.73 10.02
C CYS A 492 15.51 -17.19 9.29
N LEU A 493 16.37 -18.07 8.78
CA LEU A 493 17.61 -17.66 8.10
C LEU A 493 17.41 -16.89 6.79
N ASN A 494 16.24 -17.00 6.14
CA ASN A 494 15.88 -16.17 4.99
C ASN A 494 15.84 -14.65 5.31
N CYS A 495 15.62 -14.28 6.59
CA CYS A 495 15.63 -12.89 7.06
C CYS A 495 16.81 -12.60 8.00
N HIS A 496 17.25 -13.58 8.78
CA HIS A 496 18.33 -13.44 9.77
C HIS A 496 19.65 -14.07 9.30
N GLY A 497 19.92 -14.07 7.99
CA GLY A 497 21.04 -14.78 7.35
C GLY A 497 22.43 -14.39 7.89
N ASP A 498 22.60 -13.14 8.35
CA ASP A 498 23.84 -12.66 8.97
C ASP A 498 24.22 -13.46 10.24
N MET A 499 23.23 -14.05 10.92
CA MET A 499 23.48 -14.95 12.05
C MET A 499 24.19 -16.25 11.63
N ALA A 500 24.06 -16.70 10.38
CA ALA A 500 24.79 -17.85 9.86
C ALA A 500 26.23 -17.52 9.41
N PHE A 501 26.53 -16.26 9.08
CA PHE A 501 27.85 -15.88 8.56
C PHE A 501 28.98 -16.21 9.55
N GLY A 502 30.03 -16.89 9.09
CA GLY A 502 31.15 -17.34 9.93
C GLY A 502 30.79 -18.32 11.05
N ALA A 503 29.59 -18.92 11.06
CA ALA A 503 29.18 -19.83 12.15
C ALA A 503 30.03 -21.12 12.21
N GLN A 504 30.51 -21.62 11.07
CA GLN A 504 31.38 -22.81 11.00
C GLN A 504 32.72 -22.62 11.74
N GLU A 505 33.22 -21.38 11.83
CA GLU A 505 34.47 -21.03 12.54
C GLU A 505 34.27 -20.80 14.05
N ALA A 506 33.03 -20.85 14.52
CA ALA A 506 32.65 -20.50 15.89
C ALA A 506 32.23 -21.74 16.68
N VAL A 507 32.39 -21.67 18.00
CA VAL A 507 31.67 -22.57 18.91
C VAL A 507 30.19 -22.17 18.82
N GLN A 508 29.35 -23.08 18.34
CA GLN A 508 27.91 -22.89 18.23
C GLN A 508 27.20 -23.56 19.41
N HIS A 509 26.12 -22.95 19.88
CA HIS A 509 25.19 -23.56 20.81
C HIS A 509 24.34 -24.61 20.08
N LYS A 510 24.01 -25.74 20.73
CA LYS A 510 23.38 -26.88 20.04
C LYS A 510 22.03 -26.53 19.36
N PRO A 511 21.05 -25.91 20.04
CA PRO A 511 19.80 -25.51 19.39
C PRO A 511 19.99 -24.55 18.21
N PHE A 512 21.01 -23.67 18.26
CA PHE A 512 21.33 -22.77 17.16
C PHE A 512 21.94 -23.54 15.97
N LYS A 513 22.91 -24.43 16.22
CA LYS A 513 23.54 -25.29 15.20
C LYS A 513 22.51 -26.16 14.47
N ASP A 514 21.55 -26.69 15.22
CA ASP A 514 20.53 -27.60 14.70
C ASP A 514 19.30 -26.85 14.14
N ASN A 515 19.34 -25.51 14.16
CA ASN A 515 18.31 -24.56 13.67
C ASN A 515 16.96 -24.67 14.40
N GLU A 516 16.96 -25.06 15.66
CA GLU A 516 15.80 -25.21 16.55
C GLU A 516 15.38 -23.85 17.15
N CYS A 517 15.28 -22.79 16.34
CA CYS A 517 15.02 -21.42 16.81
C CYS A 517 13.78 -21.30 17.71
N GLY A 518 12.71 -22.05 17.37
CA GLY A 518 11.46 -22.13 18.12
C GLY A 518 11.54 -22.84 19.48
N ALA A 519 12.69 -23.41 19.86
CA ALA A 519 12.93 -23.91 21.22
C ALA A 519 13.23 -22.76 22.22
N CYS A 520 13.62 -21.58 21.71
CA CYS A 520 13.95 -20.42 22.53
C CYS A 520 13.11 -19.17 22.21
N HIS A 521 12.74 -18.95 20.95
CA HIS A 521 11.99 -17.76 20.50
C HIS A 521 10.55 -18.08 20.10
N ASP A 522 9.60 -17.21 20.43
CA ASP A 522 8.29 -17.18 19.78
C ASP A 522 8.42 -16.42 18.45
N PRO A 523 8.10 -17.02 17.29
CA PRO A 523 8.27 -16.36 15.99
C PRO A 523 7.23 -15.26 15.70
N HIS A 524 6.34 -14.93 16.65
CA HIS A 524 5.31 -13.92 16.53
C HIS A 524 5.40 -12.83 17.60
N ALA A 525 5.41 -13.19 18.88
CA ALA A 525 5.29 -12.22 19.98
C ALA A 525 5.61 -12.81 21.37
N SER A 526 6.23 -12.02 22.25
CA SER A 526 6.49 -12.39 23.65
C SER A 526 6.48 -11.17 24.58
N ASP A 527 6.32 -11.40 25.89
CA ASP A 527 6.52 -10.38 26.92
C ASP A 527 8.00 -10.23 27.34
N TYR A 528 8.88 -11.11 26.85
CA TYR A 528 10.33 -11.12 27.13
C TYR A 528 11.16 -10.60 25.96
N GLU A 529 12.28 -9.94 26.26
CA GLU A 529 13.17 -9.27 25.31
C GLU A 529 13.79 -10.26 24.29
N GLY A 530 13.93 -9.85 23.03
CA GLY A 530 14.39 -10.73 21.95
C GLY A 530 13.39 -11.83 21.58
N GLU A 531 12.11 -11.60 21.86
CA GLU A 531 10.98 -12.51 21.59
C GLU A 531 11.13 -13.93 22.20
N ILE A 532 11.89 -14.09 23.29
CA ILE A 532 12.10 -15.40 23.92
C ILE A 532 10.86 -15.95 24.65
N ILE A 533 10.67 -17.27 24.70
CA ILE A 533 9.42 -17.92 25.20
C ILE A 533 9.25 -17.92 26.73
N LYS A 534 10.28 -17.51 27.48
CA LYS A 534 10.42 -17.58 28.95
C LYS A 534 11.40 -16.50 29.41
N SER A 535 11.49 -16.20 30.71
CA SER A 535 12.59 -15.37 31.20
C SER A 535 13.95 -16.03 30.94
N THR A 536 15.02 -15.25 30.81
CA THR A 536 16.38 -15.75 30.52
C THR A 536 16.83 -16.92 31.42
N PRO A 537 16.75 -16.83 32.77
CA PRO A 537 17.11 -17.96 33.63
C PRO A 537 16.18 -19.16 33.43
N ASP A 538 14.85 -18.96 33.44
CA ASP A 538 13.86 -20.04 33.27
C ASP A 538 14.06 -20.80 31.96
N LEU A 539 14.44 -20.08 30.89
CA LEU A 539 14.70 -20.64 29.56
C LEU A 539 15.99 -21.46 29.55
N CYS A 540 17.09 -20.91 30.09
CA CYS A 540 18.35 -21.64 30.20
C CYS A 540 18.18 -22.90 31.05
N TYR A 541 17.49 -22.82 32.19
CA TYR A 541 17.32 -23.93 33.13
C TYR A 541 16.43 -25.07 32.61
N VAL A 542 15.65 -24.89 31.51
CA VAL A 542 14.99 -26.02 30.83
C VAL A 542 15.98 -27.15 30.52
N CYS A 543 17.19 -26.79 30.06
CA CYS A 543 18.28 -27.72 29.75
C CYS A 543 19.44 -27.68 30.75
N HIS A 544 19.67 -26.54 31.40
CA HIS A 544 20.85 -26.30 32.27
C HIS A 544 20.56 -26.37 33.77
N LYS A 545 19.64 -27.25 34.20
CA LYS A 545 19.21 -27.48 35.60
C LYS A 545 20.35 -27.66 36.62
N SER A 546 21.51 -28.13 36.19
CA SER A 546 22.69 -28.22 37.06
C SER A 546 23.15 -26.87 37.61
N PHE A 547 22.95 -25.78 36.88
CA PHE A 547 23.30 -24.42 37.31
C PHE A 547 22.28 -23.83 38.28
N GLU A 548 20.99 -24.09 38.06
CA GLU A 548 19.90 -23.78 39.00
C GLU A 548 20.14 -24.44 40.37
N ALA A 549 20.42 -25.75 40.38
CA ALA A 549 20.79 -26.48 41.59
C ALA A 549 22.11 -25.99 42.21
N SER A 550 23.08 -25.53 41.40
CA SER A 550 24.33 -24.96 41.88
C SER A 550 24.15 -23.60 42.56
N LEU A 551 23.16 -22.80 42.15
CA LEU A 551 22.81 -21.55 42.81
C LEU A 551 22.18 -21.81 44.18
N ALA A 552 21.22 -22.73 44.26
CA ALA A 552 20.53 -23.08 45.51
C ALA A 552 21.43 -23.72 46.58
N GLY A 553 22.54 -24.36 46.17
CA GLY A 553 23.49 -25.02 47.07
C GLY A 553 24.74 -24.20 47.45
N ALA A 554 24.88 -22.97 46.97
CA ALA A 554 26.11 -22.18 47.13
C ALA A 554 26.07 -21.21 48.33
N THR A 555 27.22 -21.03 48.99
CA THR A 555 27.37 -20.03 50.07
C THR A 555 27.58 -18.61 49.55
N THR A 556 28.10 -18.46 48.33
CA THR A 556 28.26 -17.17 47.65
C THR A 556 27.99 -17.30 46.15
N SER A 557 27.40 -16.25 45.60
CA SER A 557 26.94 -16.10 44.22
C SER A 557 27.60 -14.89 43.57
N HIS A 558 27.76 -14.93 42.25
CA HIS A 558 28.08 -13.76 41.45
C HIS A 558 26.78 -13.06 41.08
N VAL A 559 26.62 -11.78 41.44
CA VAL A 559 25.32 -11.07 41.36
C VAL A 559 24.67 -11.17 39.96
N PRO A 560 25.37 -10.92 38.82
CA PRO A 560 24.79 -11.15 37.49
C PRO A 560 24.30 -12.58 37.20
N PHE A 561 24.86 -13.62 37.86
CA PHE A 561 24.41 -15.00 37.72
C PHE A 561 23.17 -15.28 38.58
N GLU A 562 23.12 -14.74 39.80
CA GLU A 562 21.94 -14.77 40.68
C GLU A 562 20.74 -14.03 40.08
N GLU A 563 20.98 -12.88 39.46
CA GLU A 563 20.00 -12.11 38.70
C GLU A 563 19.60 -12.76 37.35
N GLY A 564 20.13 -13.94 37.02
CA GLY A 564 19.81 -14.66 35.78
C GLY A 564 20.28 -13.99 34.49
N LYS A 565 21.23 -13.04 34.55
CA LYS A 565 21.76 -12.27 33.40
C LYS A 565 22.79 -13.08 32.59
N CYS A 566 22.48 -14.34 32.30
CA CYS A 566 23.35 -15.28 31.58
C CYS A 566 23.92 -14.69 30.28
N VAL A 567 23.08 -13.93 29.55
CA VAL A 567 23.44 -13.30 28.26
C VAL A 567 24.34 -12.07 28.36
N ALA A 568 24.64 -11.58 29.57
CA ALA A 568 25.68 -10.55 29.76
C ALA A 568 27.10 -11.12 29.62
N CYS A 569 27.26 -12.44 29.79
CA CYS A 569 28.55 -13.14 29.68
C CYS A 569 28.60 -14.16 28.54
N HIS A 570 27.47 -14.80 28.20
CA HIS A 570 27.40 -15.88 27.20
C HIS A 570 26.52 -15.52 26.00
N SER A 571 27.00 -15.81 24.80
CA SER A 571 26.20 -15.82 23.58
C SER A 571 25.27 -17.05 23.55
N PRO A 572 23.94 -16.89 23.44
CA PRO A 572 23.01 -18.03 23.34
C PRO A 572 23.08 -18.74 21.97
N HIS A 573 23.82 -18.19 21.01
CA HIS A 573 23.87 -18.67 19.61
C HIS A 573 25.25 -19.20 19.21
N LYS A 574 26.26 -18.34 19.19
CA LYS A 574 27.64 -18.68 18.76
C LYS A 574 28.66 -17.71 19.34
N SER A 575 29.89 -18.17 19.57
CA SER A 575 31.05 -17.30 19.82
C SER A 575 32.33 -17.92 19.26
N LYS A 576 33.31 -17.09 18.88
CA LYS A 576 34.67 -17.57 18.57
C LYS A 576 35.44 -18.01 19.83
N ILE A 577 34.85 -17.85 21.03
CA ILE A 577 35.45 -18.19 22.33
C ILE A 577 34.78 -19.44 22.91
N LYS A 578 35.59 -20.32 23.53
CA LYS A 578 35.13 -21.54 24.21
C LYS A 578 34.11 -21.19 25.31
N LYS A 579 33.18 -22.13 25.58
CA LYS A 579 32.04 -21.95 26.50
C LYS A 579 31.11 -20.77 26.12
N LEU A 580 31.09 -20.38 24.85
CA LEU A 580 30.20 -19.36 24.29
C LEU A 580 30.37 -17.93 24.89
N LEU A 581 31.49 -17.64 25.55
CA LEU A 581 31.71 -16.33 26.17
C LEU A 581 31.68 -15.19 25.12
N LEU A 582 31.09 -14.04 25.47
CA LEU A 582 31.03 -12.86 24.59
C LEU A 582 32.40 -12.20 24.40
N ASN A 583 33.25 -12.24 25.43
CA ASN A 583 34.63 -11.77 25.36
C ASN A 583 35.56 -12.72 26.14
N ARG A 584 36.87 -12.54 26.03
CA ARG A 584 37.87 -13.29 26.79
C ARG A 584 37.70 -13.00 28.30
N PRO A 585 38.02 -13.95 29.21
CA PRO A 585 37.69 -13.82 30.63
C PRO A 585 38.23 -12.54 31.30
N LYS A 586 39.47 -12.15 31.00
CA LYS A 586 40.09 -10.91 31.47
C LYS A 586 39.24 -9.69 31.10
N GLU A 587 39.04 -9.48 29.81
CA GLU A 587 38.30 -8.34 29.26
C GLU A 587 36.82 -8.34 29.68
N LEU A 588 36.21 -9.53 29.85
CA LEU A 588 34.83 -9.71 30.30
C LEU A 588 34.64 -9.42 31.80
N CYS A 589 35.59 -9.79 32.66
CA CYS A 589 35.56 -9.40 34.06
C CYS A 589 35.81 -7.89 34.21
N LEU A 590 36.77 -7.35 33.47
CA LEU A 590 37.18 -5.96 33.61
C LEU A 590 36.17 -4.93 33.04
N SER A 591 35.24 -5.33 32.16
CA SER A 591 34.14 -4.45 31.73
C SER A 591 33.16 -4.10 32.86
N CYS A 592 33.19 -4.82 33.98
CA CYS A 592 32.43 -4.49 35.19
C CYS A 592 33.33 -4.21 36.41
N HIS A 593 34.53 -4.78 36.44
CA HIS A 593 35.48 -4.67 37.56
C HIS A 593 36.70 -3.77 37.25
N GLU A 594 36.55 -2.75 36.39
CA GLU A 594 37.57 -1.77 36.02
C GLU A 594 38.39 -1.24 37.20
N LYS A 595 37.75 -1.01 38.36
CA LYS A 595 38.39 -0.53 39.59
C LYS A 595 39.47 -1.46 40.17
N ILE A 596 39.58 -2.71 39.71
CA ILE A 596 40.69 -3.62 40.06
C ILE A 596 42.01 -3.18 39.39
N VAL A 597 41.94 -2.53 38.22
CA VAL A 597 43.11 -2.07 37.43
C VAL A 597 43.27 -0.55 37.39
N ALA A 598 42.26 0.23 37.83
CA ALA A 598 42.31 1.70 37.83
C ALA A 598 43.36 2.32 38.78
N GLY A 599 44.07 1.51 39.58
CA GLY A 599 45.22 1.97 40.37
C GLY A 599 46.49 1.99 39.53
N THR A 600 47.17 3.13 39.46
CA THR A 600 48.39 3.39 38.67
C THR A 600 49.66 2.63 39.13
N SER A 601 49.52 1.61 39.99
CA SER A 601 50.63 0.83 40.51
C SER A 601 51.19 -0.14 39.47
N LYS A 602 52.50 -0.12 39.28
CA LYS A 602 53.23 -1.11 38.46
C LYS A 602 53.46 -2.46 39.18
N THR A 603 52.97 -2.63 40.41
CA THR A 603 53.16 -3.86 41.21
C THR A 603 51.82 -4.50 41.58
N GLY A 604 51.41 -5.48 40.78
CA GLY A 604 50.31 -6.40 41.10
C GLY A 604 50.81 -7.76 41.60
N HIS A 605 49.88 -8.61 42.04
CA HIS A 605 50.12 -10.02 42.36
C HIS A 605 50.36 -10.89 41.11
N LEU A 606 49.77 -10.47 40.00
CA LEU A 606 49.85 -11.07 38.67
C LEU A 606 50.29 -10.01 37.68
N ASP A 607 51.02 -10.40 36.64
CA ASP A 607 51.19 -9.54 35.47
C ASP A 607 49.80 -9.28 34.87
N MET A 608 49.30 -8.05 35.00
CA MET A 608 47.96 -7.67 34.48
C MET A 608 47.86 -7.78 32.95
N GLU A 609 48.99 -7.96 32.26
CA GLU A 609 49.03 -8.37 30.86
C GLU A 609 48.45 -9.78 30.66
N LYS A 610 48.79 -10.74 31.52
CA LYS A 610 48.34 -12.15 31.46
C LYS A 610 46.89 -12.33 31.91
N GLY A 611 46.48 -11.65 32.98
CA GLY A 611 45.08 -11.44 33.35
C GLY A 611 44.22 -12.67 33.64
N ASP A 612 44.78 -13.75 34.19
CA ASP A 612 43.98 -14.92 34.59
C ASP A 612 43.27 -14.68 35.93
N CYS A 613 41.97 -14.34 35.87
CA CYS A 613 41.11 -14.22 37.04
C CYS A 613 40.56 -15.57 37.55
N LEU A 614 40.64 -16.63 36.74
CA LEU A 614 39.87 -17.88 36.96
C LEU A 614 40.64 -18.96 37.71
N SER A 615 41.96 -18.82 37.86
CA SER A 615 42.76 -19.56 38.85
C SER A 615 42.27 -19.29 40.28
N CYS A 616 42.05 -18.01 40.63
CA CYS A 616 41.67 -17.61 41.98
C CYS A 616 40.15 -17.54 42.21
N HIS A 617 39.30 -17.28 41.20
CA HIS A 617 37.85 -17.08 41.38
C HIS A 617 36.98 -17.98 40.50
N LYS A 618 35.81 -18.36 41.02
CA LYS A 618 34.73 -19.04 40.27
C LYS A 618 33.74 -18.00 39.75
N SER A 619 33.42 -18.06 38.46
CA SER A 619 32.64 -17.02 37.75
C SER A 619 31.16 -16.92 38.11
N HIS A 620 30.60 -17.92 38.80
CA HIS A 620 29.14 -18.03 39.06
C HIS A 620 28.82 -18.22 40.54
N VAL A 621 29.44 -19.22 41.18
CA VAL A 621 29.17 -19.60 42.58
C VAL A 621 30.41 -20.18 43.26
N SER A 622 30.52 -20.01 44.57
CA SER A 622 31.49 -20.73 45.41
C SER A 622 30.99 -20.91 46.85
N ASN A 623 31.53 -21.92 47.53
CA ASN A 623 31.32 -22.15 48.97
C ASN A 623 32.36 -21.39 49.82
N ASN A 624 33.34 -20.74 49.17
CA ASN A 624 34.31 -19.86 49.80
C ASN A 624 33.86 -18.40 49.62
N ARG A 625 34.14 -17.54 50.61
CA ARG A 625 33.89 -16.09 50.51
C ARG A 625 34.62 -15.50 49.28
N ASP A 626 34.12 -14.36 48.80
CA ASP A 626 34.72 -13.59 47.69
C ASP A 626 34.86 -14.42 46.39
N LEU A 627 33.98 -15.41 46.21
CA LEU A 627 33.94 -16.35 45.08
C LEU A 627 35.22 -17.17 44.85
N LEU A 628 36.08 -17.30 45.86
CA LEU A 628 37.39 -17.93 45.70
C LEU A 628 37.31 -19.42 45.28
N SER A 629 38.26 -19.87 44.47
CA SER A 629 38.35 -21.24 43.96
C SER A 629 38.57 -22.26 45.09
N ALA A 630 39.42 -21.90 46.05
CA ALA A 630 39.71 -22.58 47.31
C ALA A 630 39.63 -21.57 48.49
N PRO A 631 39.52 -22.01 49.76
CA PRO A 631 39.50 -21.09 50.90
C PRO A 631 40.86 -20.39 51.12
N ASP A 632 40.87 -19.31 51.89
CA ASP A 632 42.09 -18.71 52.47
C ASP A 632 42.63 -19.65 53.58
N PRO A 633 43.92 -20.04 53.61
CA PRO A 633 45.04 -19.68 52.72
C PRO A 633 45.27 -20.67 51.57
N ALA A 634 44.45 -21.72 51.45
CA ALA A 634 44.60 -22.80 50.46
C ALA A 634 44.67 -22.31 49.00
N VAL A 635 44.03 -21.18 48.66
CA VAL A 635 44.16 -20.53 47.34
C VAL A 635 45.54 -19.90 47.10
N CYS A 636 46.16 -19.34 48.14
CA CYS A 636 47.47 -18.68 48.04
C CYS A 636 48.61 -19.70 47.92
N VAL A 637 48.55 -20.80 48.69
CA VAL A 637 49.62 -21.81 48.73
C VAL A 637 49.67 -22.73 47.51
N GLN A 638 48.70 -22.63 46.59
CA GLN A 638 48.78 -23.28 45.27
C GLN A 638 49.93 -22.73 44.42
N CYS A 639 50.29 -21.46 44.62
CA CYS A 639 51.39 -20.78 43.90
C CYS A 639 52.55 -20.38 44.82
N HIS A 640 52.34 -20.30 46.13
CA HIS A 640 53.36 -19.91 47.11
C HIS A 640 53.70 -21.05 48.07
N SER A 641 54.91 -21.61 47.93
CA SER A 641 55.43 -22.58 48.91
C SER A 641 55.56 -21.95 50.31
N ALA A 642 55.14 -22.70 51.32
CA ALA A 642 55.25 -22.33 52.73
C ALA A 642 56.71 -22.27 53.21
N ASP A 643 57.61 -22.94 52.50
CA ASP A 643 58.94 -23.33 52.99
C ASP A 643 60.09 -22.67 52.21
N THR A 644 59.87 -21.46 51.68
CA THR A 644 60.97 -20.64 51.12
C THR A 644 61.54 -19.72 52.19
N ASP A 645 62.86 -19.53 52.22
CA ASP A 645 63.51 -18.56 53.13
C ASP A 645 62.90 -17.16 52.99
N ARG A 646 62.47 -16.80 51.78
CA ARG A 646 61.85 -15.50 51.48
C ARG A 646 60.45 -15.35 52.09
N THR A 647 59.69 -16.43 52.25
CA THR A 647 58.39 -16.41 52.93
C THR A 647 58.52 -16.59 54.43
N GLN A 648 59.40 -17.48 54.90
CA GLN A 648 59.63 -17.69 56.34
C GLN A 648 60.23 -16.44 57.02
N ASN A 649 61.31 -15.86 56.48
CA ASN A 649 61.95 -14.65 57.06
C ASN A 649 61.13 -13.35 56.92
N ARG A 650 59.88 -13.42 56.46
CA ARG A 650 58.95 -12.28 56.35
C ARG A 650 57.68 -12.43 57.19
N HIS A 651 57.50 -13.55 57.88
CA HIS A 651 56.36 -13.81 58.75
C HIS A 651 56.83 -14.24 60.14
N MET A 652 56.20 -13.72 61.20
CA MET A 652 56.57 -14.01 62.59
C MET A 652 56.27 -15.46 63.01
N ARG A 653 55.43 -16.18 62.25
CA ARG A 653 55.03 -17.57 62.50
C ARG A 653 55.12 -18.36 61.19
N PRO A 654 55.41 -19.68 61.24
CA PRO A 654 55.36 -20.53 60.05
C PRO A 654 54.01 -20.42 59.34
N LEU A 655 54.01 -20.45 58.00
CA LEU A 655 52.78 -20.30 57.20
C LEU A 655 51.73 -21.38 57.51
N SER A 656 52.16 -22.57 57.95
CA SER A 656 51.28 -23.65 58.47
C SER A 656 50.49 -23.29 59.74
N LYS A 657 50.76 -22.12 60.36
CA LYS A 657 50.01 -21.53 61.49
C LYS A 657 49.26 -20.25 61.12
N ILE A 658 49.31 -19.81 59.86
CA ILE A 658 48.64 -18.60 59.36
C ILE A 658 47.42 -19.03 58.53
N SER A 659 46.23 -18.98 59.12
CA SER A 659 44.98 -19.45 58.49
C SER A 659 44.22 -18.37 57.70
N LYS A 660 44.72 -17.13 57.64
CA LYS A 660 44.08 -16.01 56.94
C LYS A 660 45.14 -15.07 56.35
N CYS A 661 45.54 -15.28 55.10
CA CYS A 661 46.40 -14.36 54.36
C CYS A 661 45.63 -13.09 53.94
N LEU A 662 44.34 -13.23 53.62
CA LEU A 662 43.49 -12.15 53.11
C LEU A 662 42.94 -11.22 54.20
N THR A 663 43.49 -11.25 55.42
CA THR A 663 43.35 -10.16 56.41
C THR A 663 44.43 -9.10 56.23
N CYS A 664 45.67 -9.50 55.94
CA CYS A 664 46.84 -8.62 55.84
C CYS A 664 47.17 -8.21 54.40
N HIS A 665 46.91 -9.08 53.43
CA HIS A 665 47.28 -8.86 52.03
C HIS A 665 46.13 -8.36 51.15
N GLN A 666 46.51 -7.68 50.07
CA GLN A 666 45.67 -7.21 48.98
C GLN A 666 46.06 -7.99 47.70
N PRO A 667 45.30 -9.03 47.31
CA PRO A 667 45.75 -10.05 46.34
C PRO A 667 45.71 -9.60 44.86
N HIS A 668 45.42 -8.33 44.57
CA HIS A 668 45.30 -7.82 43.21
C HIS A 668 46.41 -6.82 42.90
N VAL A 669 46.21 -5.56 43.31
CA VAL A 669 47.09 -4.42 43.05
C VAL A 669 47.17 -3.55 44.30
N THR A 670 48.38 -3.08 44.65
CA THR A 670 48.65 -2.00 45.60
C THR A 670 50.02 -1.40 45.27
N GLU A 671 50.29 -0.18 45.72
CA GLU A 671 51.60 0.47 45.60
C GLU A 671 52.59 0.03 46.69
N LYS A 672 52.15 -0.78 47.67
CA LYS A 672 52.96 -1.09 48.86
C LYS A 672 53.71 -2.43 48.71
N PRO A 673 55.03 -2.48 49.01
CA PRO A 673 55.81 -3.72 48.94
C PRO A 673 55.18 -4.87 49.72
N GLY A 674 55.25 -6.08 49.16
CA GLY A 674 54.70 -7.29 49.77
C GLY A 674 53.17 -7.43 49.66
N LEU A 675 52.51 -6.63 48.81
CA LEU A 675 51.06 -6.68 48.58
C LEU A 675 50.25 -6.53 49.88
N LEU A 676 50.70 -5.65 50.78
CA LEU A 676 50.04 -5.39 52.05
C LEU A 676 48.90 -4.38 51.88
N ARG A 677 47.80 -4.54 52.64
CA ARG A 677 46.73 -3.53 52.68
C ARG A 677 47.22 -2.16 53.13
N ASP A 678 46.57 -1.12 52.62
CA ASP A 678 46.99 0.26 52.82
C ASP A 678 46.71 0.76 54.25
N ILE A 679 45.59 0.35 54.85
CA ILE A 679 45.26 0.62 56.26
C ILE A 679 45.96 -0.42 57.14
N LYS A 680 46.85 0.07 58.03
CA LYS A 680 47.65 -0.76 58.96
C LYS A 680 47.57 -0.17 60.37
N HIS A 681 47.49 -1.02 61.38
CA HIS A 681 47.56 -0.58 62.79
C HIS A 681 49.01 -0.25 63.18
N ASN A 682 49.18 0.69 64.13
CA ASN A 682 50.48 1.27 64.47
C ASN A 682 51.55 0.22 64.93
N PRO A 683 51.22 -0.82 65.73
CA PRO A 683 52.16 -1.92 66.02
C PRO A 683 52.71 -2.61 64.76
N PHE A 684 51.85 -2.90 63.77
CA PHE A 684 52.26 -3.54 62.52
C PHE A 684 53.14 -2.64 61.65
N LEU A 685 52.90 -1.32 61.65
CA LEU A 685 53.79 -0.34 61.00
C LEU A 685 55.19 -0.30 61.62
N LYS A 686 55.31 -0.58 62.93
CA LYS A 686 56.57 -0.62 63.67
C LYS A 686 57.26 -1.99 63.63
N GLY A 687 56.65 -3.00 63.01
CA GLY A 687 57.12 -4.39 63.04
C GLY A 687 56.96 -5.09 64.41
N ASP A 688 56.30 -4.46 65.38
CA ASP A 688 56.12 -5.01 66.72
C ASP A 688 54.88 -5.90 66.78
N CYS A 689 55.03 -7.10 66.20
CA CYS A 689 53.99 -8.13 66.24
C CYS A 689 53.83 -8.75 67.64
N LYS A 690 54.81 -8.61 68.55
CA LYS A 690 54.76 -9.22 69.90
C LYS A 690 53.65 -8.61 70.76
N LEU A 691 53.32 -7.34 70.55
CA LEU A 691 52.21 -6.65 71.22
C LEU A 691 50.81 -7.25 70.95
N CYS A 692 50.66 -8.09 69.91
CA CYS A 692 49.36 -8.68 69.53
C CYS A 692 49.42 -10.20 69.27
N HIS A 693 50.60 -10.79 69.16
CA HIS A 693 50.82 -12.20 68.81
C HIS A 693 51.84 -12.85 69.74
N VAL A 694 51.42 -13.06 71.00
CA VAL A 694 52.06 -13.97 71.97
C VAL A 694 51.94 -15.41 71.47
#